data_AF-A0A670KHM6-F1
#
_entry.id   AF-A0A670KHM6-F1
#
_cell.length_a   1.000
_cell.length_b   1.000
_cell.length_c   1.000
_cell.angle_alpha   90.00
_cell.angle_beta   90.00
_cell.angle_gamma   90.00
#
_symmetry.space_group_name_H-M   'P 1'
#
loop_
_entity.id
_entity.type
_entity.pdbx_description
1 polymer ?
#
loop_
_entity_poly.entity_id
_entity_poly.type
_entity_poly.pdbx_seq_one_letter_code
_entity_poly.pdbx_strand_id
1 'polypeptide(L)'
;MRKGVPKDPDAADLFYKDDPQELFVGLHEIGHGSFGAVYFATNARTNEVVAIKKMSYSGKQTNEKWQDIIKEVRFLRQLKHPNTIEYKGCYLKENTAWLVMEYCLGSASDLLEVHKKPLQEVEIAAITDGALQGLAYLHSHFKIHRDIKAGNILLTEPGQVKLADFGSASIASPANSFVGTPYWMAPEVILAMDEGQYDGKVDVWSLGITCIELAERKPPLFNMNAMSALYHIAQNDSPTLQSNEWTNSFRGFVDYCLQKIPQERPSSAELLRHEFVRCERPPRVLIDLIQRTKDAVRELDNLQYRKMKKILFQEAHNGPLNESQEEEEESEHGTNLNRKMDSLGSNHSIPSMSVSTGSQNSSVNSIQEVMDESSSELVMMHDDESTINSTSSVVHKKDHVFIRDEVGHGERRPELRPTHSVQNRALHYRNRERFATIKSASLVTRQIHEHEQENELREQMSGYKRMRRQHQKQLIALENKLKAEMDEHRLKLQKEVETHANNSSIELEKLAKKQVAVIEKEAKAAAADEKKFQQQIMTQQKRDLTNFLESQKKQYKICKEKIKEEMNEDHSTPKKEKQERISKHKENLQHTQAEEEAHLLSQQRLYYDKNCRFFKRKTMIRRHELEQQNIREELNKKRTQKEMEHAMLIRHDESTRELEYRQLHTLQKLRMDLIRLQHQTELENQLEYNKRRERELHRKHVMELRQQPKNLKAMEMQIKKQFQDTCKVQTKQYKALKNHQLEVTPKSEHKTILKGLKDEQTRKLAILAEQYEQSINEMMASQALRLDEAQEAECQALRLQLQQEMELLNAYQSKIKMQTEAQHERELQKLEQRVSLRRAHLEQKIEEELAALQKERSERIKFLLERQEREIETFDMESLRMGFGNLVTLEFPKEDYR
;
A
#
# COMPACT_ATOMS: atom_id res chain seq x y z
N MET A 1 -14.82 -37.92 -20.85
CA MET A 1 -14.86 -36.67 -20.05
C MET A 1 -13.82 -36.79 -18.94
N ARG A 2 -12.99 -35.76 -18.68
CA ARG A 2 -11.97 -35.81 -17.60
C ARG A 2 -12.55 -35.21 -16.32
N LYS A 3 -12.39 -35.91 -15.19
CA LYS A 3 -12.71 -35.38 -13.86
C LYS A 3 -11.85 -34.14 -13.61
N GLY A 4 -12.47 -33.04 -13.17
CA GLY A 4 -11.78 -31.79 -12.90
C GLY A 4 -11.02 -31.86 -11.57
N VAL A 5 -9.78 -32.33 -11.59
CA VAL A 5 -8.88 -32.30 -10.43
C VAL A 5 -7.97 -31.08 -10.56
N PRO A 6 -7.82 -30.22 -9.53
CA PRO A 6 -6.84 -29.15 -9.51
C PRO A 6 -5.42 -29.67 -9.75
N LYS A 7 -4.57 -28.89 -10.44
CA LYS A 7 -3.15 -29.23 -10.65
C LYS A 7 -2.29 -29.06 -9.39
N ASP A 8 -2.82 -28.35 -8.40
CA ASP A 8 -2.18 -28.02 -7.13
C ASP A 8 -2.72 -28.99 -6.04
N PRO A 9 -1.86 -29.78 -5.37
CA PRO A 9 -2.29 -30.74 -4.35
C PRO A 9 -2.95 -30.07 -3.15
N ASP A 10 -2.47 -28.91 -2.69
CA ASP A 10 -3.02 -28.19 -1.53
C ASP A 10 -4.39 -27.57 -1.82
N ALA A 11 -4.68 -27.35 -3.11
CA ALA A 11 -6.01 -26.96 -3.56
C ALA A 11 -6.94 -28.16 -3.74
N ALA A 12 -6.42 -29.35 -4.09
CA ALA A 12 -7.24 -30.55 -4.31
C ALA A 12 -7.95 -31.03 -3.03
N ASP A 13 -7.30 -30.94 -1.88
CA ASP A 13 -7.85 -31.34 -0.58
C ASP A 13 -8.94 -30.41 -0.02
N LEU A 14 -9.29 -29.34 -0.74
CA LEU A 14 -10.41 -28.45 -0.42
C LEU A 14 -11.73 -28.89 -1.09
N PHE A 15 -11.70 -29.79 -2.07
CA PHE A 15 -12.87 -30.19 -2.85
C PHE A 15 -13.13 -31.70 -2.76
N TYR A 16 -14.42 -32.07 -2.64
CA TYR A 16 -14.87 -33.44 -2.76
C TYR A 16 -14.78 -33.95 -4.21
N LYS A 17 -14.59 -35.26 -4.36
CA LYS A 17 -14.28 -35.94 -5.64
C LYS A 17 -15.51 -36.50 -6.38
N ASP A 18 -16.66 -36.53 -5.72
CA ASP A 18 -17.97 -36.89 -6.30
C ASP A 18 -18.45 -35.83 -7.32
N ASP A 19 -19.30 -36.22 -8.25
CA ASP A 19 -19.91 -35.29 -9.21
C ASP A 19 -21.11 -34.56 -8.58
N PRO A 20 -21.09 -33.23 -8.44
CA PRO A 20 -22.20 -32.51 -7.81
C PRO A 20 -23.49 -32.52 -8.65
N GLN A 21 -23.43 -32.84 -9.95
CA GLN A 21 -24.64 -33.00 -10.77
C GLN A 21 -25.41 -34.29 -10.48
N GLU A 22 -24.75 -35.32 -9.94
CA GLU A 22 -25.39 -36.58 -9.53
C GLU A 22 -25.87 -36.52 -8.07
N LEU A 23 -25.23 -35.67 -7.24
CA LEU A 23 -25.55 -35.50 -5.82
C LEU A 23 -26.73 -34.57 -5.54
N PHE A 24 -26.92 -33.52 -6.34
CA PHE A 24 -27.86 -32.44 -6.02
C PHE A 24 -28.91 -32.26 -7.11
N VAL A 25 -30.18 -32.40 -6.73
CA VAL A 25 -31.36 -32.35 -7.62
C VAL A 25 -32.30 -31.20 -7.22
N GLY A 26 -33.27 -30.88 -8.08
CA GLY A 26 -34.26 -29.82 -7.77
C GLY A 26 -33.67 -28.41 -7.67
N LEU A 27 -32.69 -28.08 -8.54
CA LEU A 27 -31.99 -26.81 -8.45
C LEU A 27 -32.88 -25.62 -8.83
N HIS A 28 -33.13 -24.72 -7.87
CA HIS A 28 -33.88 -23.48 -8.07
C HIS A 28 -33.06 -22.28 -7.60
N GLU A 29 -32.88 -21.28 -8.48
CA GLU A 29 -32.12 -20.08 -8.14
C GLU A 29 -32.82 -19.25 -7.05
N ILE A 30 -32.08 -18.89 -6.00
CA ILE A 30 -32.56 -18.12 -4.83
C ILE A 30 -31.83 -16.78 -4.66
N GLY A 31 -30.73 -16.56 -5.39
CA GLY A 31 -30.02 -15.29 -5.45
C GLY A 31 -28.85 -15.34 -6.44
N HIS A 32 -28.31 -14.18 -6.80
CA HIS A 32 -27.11 -14.05 -7.62
C HIS A 32 -26.17 -12.97 -7.06
N GLY A 33 -24.89 -13.06 -7.40
CA GLY A 33 -23.88 -12.06 -7.07
C GLY A 33 -22.66 -12.16 -7.98
N SER A 34 -21.64 -11.35 -7.72
CA SER A 34 -20.49 -11.19 -8.61
C SER A 34 -19.65 -12.45 -8.91
N PHE A 35 -19.79 -13.51 -8.11
CA PHE A 35 -19.13 -14.81 -8.33
C PHE A 35 -20.00 -15.83 -9.08
N GLY A 36 -21.32 -15.64 -9.10
CA GLY A 36 -22.30 -16.54 -9.72
C GLY A 36 -23.62 -16.61 -8.94
N ALA A 37 -24.39 -17.66 -9.19
CA ALA A 37 -25.73 -17.84 -8.64
C ALA A 37 -25.77 -18.83 -7.46
N VAL A 38 -26.68 -18.59 -6.53
CA VAL A 38 -26.99 -19.43 -5.38
C VAL A 38 -28.29 -20.17 -5.64
N TYR A 39 -28.30 -21.48 -5.43
CA TYR A 39 -29.43 -22.37 -5.69
C TYR A 39 -29.90 -23.06 -4.40
N PHE A 40 -31.21 -23.12 -4.20
CA PHE A 40 -31.84 -24.20 -3.43
C PHE A 40 -31.60 -25.51 -4.18
N ALA A 41 -31.30 -26.59 -3.46
CA ALA A 41 -31.24 -27.96 -4.00
C ALA A 41 -31.52 -28.98 -2.90
N THR A 42 -31.87 -30.20 -3.29
CA THR A 42 -31.97 -31.36 -2.39
C THR A 42 -30.82 -32.32 -2.66
N ASN A 43 -30.14 -32.78 -1.61
CA ASN A 43 -29.14 -33.84 -1.69
C ASN A 43 -29.84 -35.19 -1.93
N ALA A 44 -29.63 -35.79 -3.10
CA ALA A 44 -30.29 -37.02 -3.51
C ALA A 44 -29.92 -38.27 -2.67
N ARG A 45 -28.86 -38.20 -1.85
CA ARG A 45 -28.47 -39.30 -0.94
C ARG A 45 -29.08 -39.16 0.46
N THR A 46 -29.32 -37.95 0.95
CA THR A 46 -29.78 -37.70 2.34
C THR A 46 -31.18 -37.10 2.43
N ASN A 47 -31.77 -36.67 1.31
CA ASN A 47 -32.96 -35.81 1.23
C ASN A 47 -32.83 -34.49 2.01
N GLU A 48 -31.61 -34.07 2.34
CA GLU A 48 -31.33 -32.79 3.01
C GLU A 48 -31.43 -31.63 2.00
N VAL A 49 -32.15 -30.58 2.38
CA VAL A 49 -32.23 -29.33 1.62
C VAL A 49 -30.99 -28.47 1.91
N VAL A 50 -30.32 -28.00 0.86
CA VAL A 50 -29.06 -27.26 0.93
C VAL A 50 -29.07 -26.01 0.04
N ALA A 51 -28.23 -25.04 0.38
CA ALA A 51 -27.89 -23.92 -0.50
C ALA A 51 -26.58 -24.19 -1.24
N ILE A 52 -26.54 -23.96 -2.56
CA ILE A 52 -25.38 -24.19 -3.41
C ILE A 52 -24.99 -22.88 -4.12
N LYS A 53 -23.89 -22.24 -3.68
CA LYS A 53 -23.27 -21.09 -4.34
C LYS A 53 -22.34 -21.61 -5.45
N LYS A 54 -22.76 -21.46 -6.71
CA LYS A 54 -21.98 -21.88 -7.89
C LYS A 54 -21.09 -20.74 -8.37
N MET A 55 -19.78 -20.94 -8.33
CA MET A 55 -18.77 -19.92 -8.63
C MET A 55 -17.94 -20.32 -9.84
N SER A 56 -18.12 -19.62 -10.97
CA SER A 56 -17.37 -19.91 -12.19
C SER A 56 -16.05 -19.14 -12.25
N TYR A 57 -14.94 -19.86 -12.32
CA TYR A 57 -13.58 -19.31 -12.49
C TYR A 57 -13.09 -19.37 -13.94
N SER A 58 -14.03 -19.34 -14.90
CA SER A 58 -13.73 -19.26 -16.34
C SER A 58 -13.42 -17.82 -16.80
N GLY A 59 -12.80 -17.70 -17.97
CA GLY A 59 -12.57 -16.42 -18.66
C GLY A 59 -11.28 -15.67 -18.27
N LYS A 60 -11.17 -14.40 -18.70
CA LYS A 60 -9.94 -13.57 -18.58
C LYS A 60 -9.47 -13.32 -17.14
N GLN A 61 -10.32 -13.52 -16.14
CA GLN A 61 -10.04 -13.32 -14.71
C GLN A 61 -9.89 -14.64 -13.92
N THR A 62 -9.62 -15.75 -14.61
CA THR A 62 -9.60 -17.11 -14.03
C THR A 62 -8.78 -17.25 -12.74
N ASN A 63 -7.53 -16.75 -12.71
CA ASN A 63 -6.66 -16.83 -11.53
C ASN A 63 -7.19 -16.04 -10.32
N GLU A 64 -7.76 -14.85 -10.55
CA GLU A 64 -8.31 -14.02 -9.45
C GLU A 64 -9.55 -14.70 -8.88
N LYS A 65 -10.52 -15.09 -9.73
CA LYS A 65 -11.72 -15.81 -9.29
C LYS A 65 -11.41 -17.13 -8.59
N TRP A 66 -10.39 -17.87 -9.04
CA TRP A 66 -9.95 -19.10 -8.37
C TRP A 66 -9.41 -18.83 -6.96
N GLN A 67 -8.59 -17.77 -6.79
CA GLN A 67 -8.08 -17.39 -5.48
C GLN A 67 -9.18 -16.92 -4.53
N ASP A 68 -10.25 -16.27 -5.01
CA ASP A 68 -11.44 -15.95 -4.17
C ASP A 68 -12.12 -17.23 -3.66
N ILE A 69 -12.41 -18.17 -4.56
CA ILE A 69 -13.04 -19.45 -4.23
C ILE A 69 -12.21 -20.19 -3.16
N ILE A 70 -10.89 -20.26 -3.34
CA ILE A 70 -9.98 -20.92 -2.40
C ILE A 70 -9.96 -20.21 -1.04
N LYS A 71 -9.96 -18.87 -1.00
CA LYS A 71 -10.04 -18.08 0.24
C LYS A 71 -11.37 -18.32 0.97
N GLU A 72 -12.49 -18.22 0.27
CA GLU A 72 -13.83 -18.39 0.85
C GLU A 72 -14.02 -19.81 1.41
N VAL A 73 -13.62 -20.85 0.66
CA VAL A 73 -13.68 -22.26 1.12
C VAL A 73 -12.75 -22.50 2.32
N ARG A 74 -11.52 -21.96 2.31
CA ARG A 74 -10.59 -22.08 3.45
C ARG A 74 -11.11 -21.35 4.70
N PHE A 75 -11.80 -20.22 4.54
CA PHE A 75 -12.41 -19.48 5.64
C PHE A 75 -13.58 -20.27 6.24
N LEU A 76 -14.55 -20.65 5.40
CA LEU A 76 -15.77 -21.38 5.78
C LEU A 76 -15.47 -22.72 6.47
N ARG A 77 -14.46 -23.47 6.00
CA ARG A 77 -14.04 -24.75 6.61
C ARG A 77 -13.52 -24.61 8.05
N GLN A 78 -13.17 -23.40 8.50
CA GLN A 78 -12.74 -23.14 9.88
C GLN A 78 -13.87 -22.66 10.81
N LEU A 79 -15.07 -22.41 10.28
CA LEU A 79 -16.18 -21.88 11.07
C LEU A 79 -16.98 -23.02 11.72
N LYS A 80 -17.27 -22.87 13.01
CA LYS A 80 -18.16 -23.76 13.76
C LYS A 80 -18.87 -22.99 14.86
N HIS A 81 -19.93 -22.27 14.49
CA HIS A 81 -20.74 -21.48 15.42
C HIS A 81 -22.22 -21.48 14.98
N PRO A 82 -23.21 -21.54 15.89
CA PRO A 82 -24.64 -21.52 15.55
C PRO A 82 -25.05 -20.34 14.67
N ASN A 83 -24.43 -19.17 14.85
CA ASN A 83 -24.73 -17.95 14.08
C ASN A 83 -23.81 -17.67 12.89
N THR A 84 -23.07 -18.66 12.40
CA THR A 84 -22.36 -18.61 11.11
C THR A 84 -22.94 -19.68 10.20
N ILE A 85 -23.07 -19.41 8.89
CA ILE A 85 -23.60 -20.40 7.94
C ILE A 85 -22.77 -21.70 7.96
N GLU A 86 -23.45 -22.83 8.11
CA GLU A 86 -22.82 -24.14 8.14
C GLU A 86 -22.26 -24.51 6.76
N TYR A 87 -20.95 -24.73 6.69
CA TYR A 87 -20.27 -25.27 5.52
C TYR A 87 -20.43 -26.78 5.42
N LYS A 88 -21.06 -27.27 4.34
CA LYS A 88 -21.29 -28.70 4.11
C LYS A 88 -20.35 -29.31 3.07
N GLY A 89 -19.65 -28.49 2.28
CA GLY A 89 -18.61 -28.96 1.35
C GLY A 89 -18.39 -28.06 0.15
N CYS A 90 -17.38 -28.39 -0.65
CA CYS A 90 -17.17 -27.78 -1.96
C CYS A 90 -16.88 -28.87 -2.99
N TYR A 91 -17.43 -28.76 -4.20
CA TYR A 91 -17.28 -29.72 -5.28
C TYR A 91 -16.83 -29.00 -6.57
N LEU A 92 -16.22 -29.71 -7.51
CA LEU A 92 -15.65 -29.10 -8.72
C LEU A 92 -16.16 -29.77 -10.00
N LYS A 93 -16.80 -28.98 -10.88
CA LYS A 93 -17.30 -29.44 -12.19
C LYS A 93 -17.10 -28.33 -13.23
N GLU A 94 -16.45 -28.66 -14.34
CA GLU A 94 -16.40 -27.83 -15.56
C GLU A 94 -16.11 -26.33 -15.31
N ASN A 95 -14.98 -26.04 -14.64
CA ASN A 95 -14.54 -24.70 -14.27
C ASN A 95 -15.53 -23.91 -13.37
N THR A 96 -16.33 -24.64 -12.59
CA THR A 96 -17.27 -24.10 -11.61
C THR A 96 -17.12 -24.84 -10.28
N ALA A 97 -16.88 -24.09 -9.21
CA ALA A 97 -16.93 -24.60 -7.84
C ALA A 97 -18.36 -24.53 -7.31
N TRP A 98 -18.82 -25.60 -6.64
CA TRP A 98 -20.14 -25.70 -6.04
C TRP A 98 -19.96 -25.73 -4.52
N LEU A 99 -20.09 -24.56 -3.89
CA LEU A 99 -19.98 -24.39 -2.45
C LEU A 99 -21.35 -24.68 -1.81
N VAL A 100 -21.41 -25.75 -1.02
CA VAL A 100 -22.63 -26.29 -0.41
C VAL A 100 -22.69 -25.88 1.07
N MET A 101 -23.83 -25.34 1.49
CA MET A 101 -24.09 -24.79 2.81
C MET A 101 -25.48 -25.23 3.30
N GLU A 102 -25.78 -25.03 4.59
CA GLU A 102 -27.17 -25.12 5.07
C GLU A 102 -28.10 -24.16 4.30
N TYR A 103 -29.35 -24.56 4.11
CA TYR A 103 -30.36 -23.71 3.49
C TYR A 103 -31.00 -22.78 4.54
N CYS A 104 -31.13 -21.51 4.18
CA CYS A 104 -31.87 -20.50 4.94
C CYS A 104 -33.09 -20.04 4.13
N LEU A 105 -34.17 -19.66 4.82
CA LEU A 105 -35.41 -19.17 4.24
C LEU A 105 -35.16 -17.95 3.34
N GLY A 106 -34.36 -16.99 3.83
CA GLY A 106 -34.02 -15.76 3.14
C GLY A 106 -33.10 -14.87 3.98
N SER A 107 -32.74 -13.70 3.42
CA SER A 107 -31.97 -12.66 4.12
C SER A 107 -32.87 -11.68 4.88
N ALA A 108 -32.30 -10.92 5.81
CA ALA A 108 -33.01 -9.83 6.47
C ALA A 108 -33.39 -8.70 5.48
N SER A 109 -32.65 -8.54 4.38
CA SER A 109 -33.03 -7.67 3.26
C SER A 109 -34.27 -8.18 2.51
N ASP A 110 -34.43 -9.50 2.34
CA ASP A 110 -35.63 -10.08 1.75
C ASP A 110 -36.87 -9.82 2.63
N LEU A 111 -36.74 -9.87 3.95
CA LEU A 111 -37.83 -9.52 4.89
C LEU A 111 -38.32 -8.08 4.67
N LEU A 112 -37.40 -7.11 4.59
CA LEU A 112 -37.71 -5.71 4.29
C LEU A 112 -38.37 -5.55 2.91
N GLU A 113 -37.93 -6.33 1.92
CA GLU A 113 -38.49 -6.26 0.57
C GLU A 113 -39.88 -6.93 0.47
N VAL A 114 -40.18 -7.98 1.23
CA VAL A 114 -41.54 -8.56 1.32
C VAL A 114 -42.50 -7.58 1.97
N HIS A 115 -42.18 -7.06 3.16
CA HIS A 115 -43.11 -6.23 3.95
C HIS A 115 -43.23 -4.78 3.45
N LYS A 116 -42.27 -4.31 2.63
CA LYS A 116 -42.13 -2.90 2.20
C LYS A 116 -42.15 -1.88 3.35
N LYS A 117 -41.82 -2.33 4.56
CA LYS A 117 -41.82 -1.58 5.83
C LYS A 117 -40.55 -1.91 6.63
N PRO A 118 -40.13 -1.04 7.57
CA PRO A 118 -39.17 -1.42 8.60
C PRO A 118 -39.61 -2.66 9.37
N LEU A 119 -38.64 -3.33 10.02
CA LEU A 119 -38.94 -4.36 11.01
C LEU A 119 -39.30 -3.71 12.36
N GLN A 120 -39.98 -4.45 13.22
CA GLN A 120 -40.29 -3.99 14.58
C GLN A 120 -39.02 -3.96 15.44
N GLU A 121 -38.92 -3.06 16.42
CA GLU A 121 -37.70 -2.94 17.24
C GLU A 121 -37.27 -4.26 17.90
N VAL A 122 -38.23 -5.07 18.37
CA VAL A 122 -37.97 -6.41 18.94
C VAL A 122 -37.47 -7.43 17.91
N GLU A 123 -37.89 -7.31 16.64
CA GLU A 123 -37.39 -8.13 15.52
C GLU A 123 -35.95 -7.73 15.19
N ILE A 124 -35.66 -6.42 15.15
CA ILE A 124 -34.31 -5.88 14.95
C ILE A 124 -33.38 -6.35 16.09
N ALA A 125 -33.80 -6.20 17.35
CA ALA A 125 -33.00 -6.63 18.51
C ALA A 125 -32.66 -8.14 18.46
N ALA A 126 -33.61 -8.99 18.06
CA ALA A 126 -33.39 -10.42 17.92
C ALA A 126 -32.45 -10.79 16.75
N ILE A 127 -32.53 -10.09 15.61
CA ILE A 127 -31.61 -10.25 14.48
C ILE A 127 -30.20 -9.77 14.87
N THR A 128 -30.11 -8.59 15.48
CA THR A 128 -28.85 -7.97 15.90
C THR A 128 -28.11 -8.80 16.95
N ASP A 129 -28.80 -9.35 17.96
CA ASP A 129 -28.19 -10.26 18.94
C ASP A 129 -27.57 -11.50 18.25
N GLY A 130 -28.33 -12.18 17.38
CA GLY A 130 -27.83 -13.34 16.65
C GLY A 130 -26.63 -13.02 15.74
N ALA A 131 -26.67 -11.90 15.02
CA ALA A 131 -25.54 -11.43 14.21
C ALA A 131 -24.31 -11.10 15.08
N LEU A 132 -24.52 -10.46 16.23
CA LEU A 132 -23.48 -10.03 17.15
C LEU A 132 -22.80 -11.22 17.86
N GLN A 133 -23.53 -12.28 18.19
CA GLN A 133 -22.96 -13.54 18.67
C GLN A 133 -22.02 -14.16 17.60
N GLY A 134 -22.43 -14.12 16.33
CA GLY A 134 -21.58 -14.51 15.20
C GLY A 134 -20.31 -13.66 15.08
N LEU A 135 -20.42 -12.34 15.23
CA LEU A 135 -19.26 -11.43 15.19
C LEU A 135 -18.30 -11.64 16.37
N ALA A 136 -18.81 -11.82 17.60
CA ALA A 136 -17.99 -12.12 18.76
C ALA A 136 -17.20 -13.43 18.60
N TYR A 137 -17.83 -14.45 18.00
CA TYR A 137 -17.14 -15.68 17.62
C TYR A 137 -16.03 -15.43 16.58
N LEU A 138 -16.27 -14.66 15.52
CA LEU A 138 -15.24 -14.38 14.50
C LEU A 138 -14.07 -13.58 15.10
N HIS A 139 -14.36 -12.51 15.85
CA HIS A 139 -13.36 -11.61 16.40
C HIS A 139 -12.47 -12.29 17.46
N SER A 140 -13.04 -13.18 18.28
CA SER A 140 -12.26 -13.99 19.24
C SER A 140 -11.28 -14.98 18.57
N HIS A 141 -11.43 -15.25 17.28
CA HIS A 141 -10.51 -16.06 16.47
C HIS A 141 -9.66 -15.20 15.50
N PHE A 142 -9.53 -13.89 15.76
CA PHE A 142 -8.82 -12.91 14.93
C PHE A 142 -9.30 -12.83 13.47
N LYS A 143 -10.56 -13.23 13.21
CA LYS A 143 -11.20 -13.13 11.89
C LYS A 143 -12.06 -11.86 11.82
N ILE A 144 -12.20 -11.29 10.62
CA ILE A 144 -13.03 -10.10 10.35
C ILE A 144 -13.94 -10.41 9.15
N HIS A 145 -15.23 -10.06 9.19
CA HIS A 145 -16.19 -10.36 8.12
C HIS A 145 -16.11 -9.37 6.95
N ARG A 146 -16.04 -8.07 7.26
CA ARG A 146 -15.86 -6.92 6.35
C ARG A 146 -16.96 -6.71 5.30
N ASP A 147 -18.13 -7.34 5.44
CA ASP A 147 -19.30 -7.08 4.59
C ASP A 147 -20.62 -7.38 5.32
N ILE A 148 -20.78 -6.85 6.54
CA ILE A 148 -22.04 -6.96 7.29
C ILE A 148 -23.07 -5.96 6.73
N LYS A 149 -24.22 -6.49 6.32
CA LYS A 149 -25.39 -5.79 5.76
C LYS A 149 -26.62 -6.71 5.87
N ALA A 150 -27.85 -6.21 5.78
CA ALA A 150 -29.03 -7.05 5.94
C ALA A 150 -29.15 -8.17 4.88
N GLY A 151 -28.51 -8.01 3.71
CA GLY A 151 -28.42 -9.05 2.68
C GLY A 151 -27.55 -10.26 3.08
N ASN A 152 -26.58 -10.07 3.97
CA ASN A 152 -25.62 -11.10 4.41
C ASN A 152 -25.97 -11.69 5.79
N ILE A 153 -27.10 -11.27 6.37
CA ILE A 153 -27.66 -11.86 7.59
C ILE A 153 -28.89 -12.68 7.17
N LEU A 154 -28.80 -14.00 7.32
CA LEU A 154 -29.83 -14.95 6.88
C LEU A 154 -30.64 -15.48 8.08
N LEU A 155 -31.88 -15.89 7.81
CA LEU A 155 -32.73 -16.58 8.78
C LEU A 155 -33.06 -17.99 8.27
N THR A 156 -32.81 -18.98 9.12
CA THR A 156 -33.31 -20.35 8.94
C THR A 156 -34.80 -20.43 9.30
N GLU A 157 -35.54 -21.43 8.80
CA GLU A 157 -36.97 -21.60 9.14
C GLU A 157 -37.25 -21.66 10.65
N PRO A 158 -36.45 -22.33 11.51
CA PRO A 158 -36.65 -22.33 12.96
C PRO A 158 -36.37 -20.98 13.66
N GLY A 159 -36.03 -19.92 12.93
CA GLY A 159 -35.75 -18.59 13.49
C GLY A 159 -34.31 -18.37 13.95
N GLN A 160 -33.35 -19.24 13.58
CA GLN A 160 -31.94 -19.00 13.89
C GLN A 160 -31.29 -18.08 12.84
N VAL A 161 -30.62 -17.03 13.33
CA VAL A 161 -29.88 -16.01 12.56
C VAL A 161 -28.49 -16.52 12.20
N LYS A 162 -28.06 -16.35 10.94
CA LYS A 162 -26.78 -16.80 10.38
C LYS A 162 -26.06 -15.66 9.66
N LEU A 163 -24.78 -15.44 9.98
CA LEU A 163 -23.87 -14.64 9.14
C LEU A 163 -23.45 -15.47 7.91
N ALA A 164 -23.48 -14.85 6.73
CA ALA A 164 -23.17 -15.47 5.44
C ALA A 164 -22.38 -14.55 4.49
N ASP A 165 -21.93 -15.10 3.36
CA ASP A 165 -21.08 -14.45 2.34
C ASP A 165 -19.72 -13.96 2.85
N PHE A 166 -18.84 -14.92 3.17
CA PHE A 166 -17.48 -14.67 3.65
C PHE A 166 -16.47 -14.34 2.54
N GLY A 167 -16.91 -14.04 1.33
CA GLY A 167 -16.03 -13.72 0.19
C GLY A 167 -15.15 -12.47 0.38
N SER A 168 -15.52 -11.57 1.30
CA SER A 168 -14.72 -10.39 1.68
C SER A 168 -13.95 -10.57 3.00
N ALA A 169 -14.06 -11.71 3.68
CA ALA A 169 -13.54 -11.90 5.03
C ALA A 169 -12.00 -11.92 5.13
N SER A 170 -11.47 -11.66 6.33
CA SER A 170 -10.03 -11.75 6.67
C SER A 170 -9.78 -12.86 7.68
N ILE A 171 -8.80 -13.72 7.42
CA ILE A 171 -8.28 -14.70 8.39
C ILE A 171 -7.33 -14.09 9.43
N ALA A 172 -7.05 -12.78 9.34
CA ALA A 172 -6.14 -12.08 10.24
C ALA A 172 -6.68 -10.71 10.64
N SER A 173 -6.34 -10.29 11.85
CA SER A 173 -6.61 -8.97 12.43
C SER A 173 -5.35 -8.50 13.17
N PRO A 174 -4.81 -7.29 12.92
CA PRO A 174 -5.35 -6.26 12.03
C PRO A 174 -5.26 -6.61 10.54
N ALA A 175 -6.05 -5.90 9.72
CA ALA A 175 -6.02 -5.94 8.26
C ALA A 175 -5.89 -4.51 7.68
N ASN A 176 -5.48 -4.42 6.41
CA ASN A 176 -5.26 -3.15 5.69
C ASN A 176 -5.96 -3.11 4.32
N SER A 177 -6.93 -4.00 4.10
CA SER A 177 -7.57 -4.21 2.80
C SER A 177 -8.67 -3.18 2.52
N PHE A 178 -8.69 -2.56 1.34
CA PHE A 178 -9.85 -1.76 0.92
C PHE A 178 -10.96 -2.66 0.33
N VAL A 179 -11.85 -3.14 1.22
CA VAL A 179 -12.89 -4.14 0.93
C VAL A 179 -14.20 -3.81 1.65
N GLY A 180 -15.31 -4.38 1.17
CA GLY A 180 -16.65 -4.20 1.74
C GLY A 180 -17.60 -3.44 0.81
N THR A 181 -18.88 -3.36 1.18
CA THR A 181 -19.90 -2.61 0.45
C THR A 181 -19.92 -1.13 0.90
N PRO A 182 -19.68 -0.14 0.02
CA PRO A 182 -19.37 1.24 0.37
C PRO A 182 -20.19 1.90 1.50
N TYR A 183 -21.51 1.79 1.45
CA TYR A 183 -22.41 2.46 2.42
C TYR A 183 -22.33 1.90 3.85
N TRP A 184 -21.80 0.68 4.03
CA TRP A 184 -21.61 0.03 5.33
C TRP A 184 -20.14 0.05 5.80
N MET A 185 -19.22 0.59 5.01
CA MET A 185 -17.78 0.61 5.36
C MET A 185 -17.50 1.55 6.53
N ALA A 186 -16.62 1.12 7.44
CA ALA A 186 -16.18 1.95 8.57
C ALA A 186 -15.17 3.03 8.11
N PRO A 187 -15.14 4.23 8.74
CA PRO A 187 -14.25 5.32 8.32
C PRO A 187 -12.77 4.90 8.24
N GLU A 188 -12.31 4.09 9.19
CA GLU A 188 -10.93 3.61 9.22
C GLU A 188 -10.58 2.64 8.06
N VAL A 189 -11.54 1.92 7.48
CA VAL A 189 -11.29 1.11 6.27
C VAL A 189 -11.08 2.00 5.06
N ILE A 190 -11.76 3.14 5.02
CA ILE A 190 -11.65 4.15 3.95
C ILE A 190 -10.34 4.94 4.11
N LEU A 191 -9.95 5.27 5.34
CA LEU A 191 -8.71 5.98 5.64
C LEU A 191 -7.46 5.08 5.58
N ALA A 192 -7.61 3.76 5.68
CA ALA A 192 -6.50 2.80 5.59
C ALA A 192 -5.93 2.59 4.17
N MET A 193 -6.39 3.35 3.17
CA MET A 193 -6.05 3.13 1.75
C MET A 193 -4.57 3.25 1.38
N ASP A 194 -3.72 3.88 2.21
CA ASP A 194 -2.28 4.05 1.97
C ASP A 194 -1.38 3.35 3.01
N GLU A 195 -1.57 3.58 4.33
CA GLU A 195 -0.71 2.99 5.38
C GLU A 195 -1.47 2.45 6.62
N GLY A 196 -2.81 2.51 6.65
CA GLY A 196 -3.59 2.21 7.86
C GLY A 196 -3.85 0.73 8.12
N GLN A 197 -4.16 0.41 9.37
CA GLN A 197 -4.64 -0.90 9.82
C GLN A 197 -5.96 -0.75 10.59
N TYR A 198 -6.83 -1.74 10.48
CA TYR A 198 -8.12 -1.84 11.20
C TYR A 198 -8.34 -3.25 11.74
N ASP A 199 -9.20 -3.39 12.75
CA ASP A 199 -9.49 -4.65 13.44
C ASP A 199 -10.96 -5.10 13.25
N GLY A 200 -11.45 -6.01 14.10
CA GLY A 200 -12.84 -6.48 14.09
C GLY A 200 -13.90 -5.39 14.28
N LYS A 201 -13.56 -4.21 14.84
CA LYS A 201 -14.54 -3.14 15.12
C LYS A 201 -15.12 -2.51 13.85
N VAL A 202 -14.55 -2.79 12.67
CA VAL A 202 -15.17 -2.42 11.39
C VAL A 202 -16.53 -3.12 11.18
N ASP A 203 -16.65 -4.38 11.62
CA ASP A 203 -17.90 -5.13 11.53
C ASP A 203 -18.97 -4.58 12.50
N VAL A 204 -18.53 -3.99 13.63
CA VAL A 204 -19.42 -3.32 14.59
C VAL A 204 -20.03 -2.06 13.98
N TRP A 205 -19.24 -1.25 13.26
CA TRP A 205 -19.77 -0.12 12.50
C TRP A 205 -20.76 -0.58 11.42
N SER A 206 -20.38 -1.59 10.64
CA SER A 206 -21.27 -2.15 9.60
C SER A 206 -22.57 -2.73 10.20
N LEU A 207 -22.53 -3.30 11.41
CA LEU A 207 -23.72 -3.72 12.15
C LEU A 207 -24.58 -2.52 12.58
N GLY A 208 -23.98 -1.40 13.01
CA GLY A 208 -24.68 -0.14 13.29
C GLY A 208 -25.42 0.40 12.05
N ILE A 209 -24.76 0.43 10.89
CA ILE A 209 -25.40 0.78 9.61
C ILE A 209 -26.50 -0.23 9.24
N THR A 210 -26.30 -1.52 9.52
CA THR A 210 -27.32 -2.56 9.29
C THR A 210 -28.55 -2.35 10.20
N CYS A 211 -28.37 -1.89 11.43
CA CYS A 211 -29.48 -1.54 12.31
C CYS A 211 -30.32 -0.38 11.73
N ILE A 212 -29.67 0.65 11.17
CA ILE A 212 -30.35 1.72 10.42
C ILE A 212 -31.05 1.13 9.17
N GLU A 213 -30.40 0.23 8.43
CA GLU A 213 -31.02 -0.43 7.27
C GLU A 213 -32.30 -1.21 7.64
N LEU A 214 -32.35 -1.89 8.78
CA LEU A 214 -33.55 -2.61 9.24
C LEU A 214 -34.66 -1.66 9.74
N ALA A 215 -34.28 -0.48 10.26
CA ALA A 215 -35.18 0.56 10.75
C ALA A 215 -35.70 1.51 9.66
N GLU A 216 -34.93 1.75 8.60
CA GLU A 216 -35.20 2.76 7.56
C GLU A 216 -35.27 2.15 6.14
N ARG A 217 -35.15 0.82 6.03
CA ARG A 217 -35.17 -0.02 4.82
C ARG A 217 -33.98 0.15 3.87
N LYS A 218 -33.06 1.10 4.14
CA LYS A 218 -31.87 1.41 3.35
C LYS A 218 -30.77 1.95 4.28
N PRO A 219 -29.48 1.77 3.95
CA PRO A 219 -28.41 2.44 4.69
C PRO A 219 -28.44 3.96 4.41
N PRO A 220 -27.81 4.77 5.28
CA PRO A 220 -27.51 6.17 5.00
C PRO A 220 -26.78 6.34 3.66
N LEU A 221 -26.95 7.51 3.02
CA LEU A 221 -26.23 7.91 1.80
C LEU A 221 -26.53 7.04 0.55
N PHE A 222 -27.49 6.12 0.58
CA PHE A 222 -27.84 5.22 -0.55
C PHE A 222 -28.27 5.96 -1.84
N ASN A 223 -28.62 7.24 -1.75
CA ASN A 223 -28.94 8.11 -2.88
C ASN A 223 -27.71 8.73 -3.59
N MET A 224 -26.52 8.58 -3.01
CA MET A 224 -25.25 9.07 -3.55
C MET A 224 -24.52 7.96 -4.33
N ASN A 225 -23.59 8.33 -5.21
CA ASN A 225 -22.69 7.35 -5.80
C ASN A 225 -21.70 6.79 -4.76
N ALA A 226 -21.11 5.62 -5.03
CA ALA A 226 -20.23 4.94 -4.10
C ALA A 226 -19.03 5.79 -3.64
N MET A 227 -18.40 6.58 -4.51
CA MET A 227 -17.23 7.38 -4.16
C MET A 227 -17.61 8.58 -3.28
N SER A 228 -18.72 9.27 -3.60
CA SER A 228 -19.25 10.36 -2.78
C SER A 228 -19.74 9.88 -1.41
N ALA A 229 -20.30 8.67 -1.33
CA ALA A 229 -20.67 8.05 -0.05
C ALA A 229 -19.44 7.73 0.82
N LEU A 230 -18.38 7.15 0.23
CA LEU A 230 -17.11 6.90 0.92
C LEU A 230 -16.50 8.19 1.48
N TYR A 231 -16.52 9.28 0.69
CA TYR A 231 -16.10 10.60 1.16
C TYR A 231 -16.91 11.07 2.36
N HIS A 232 -18.24 10.99 2.28
CA HIS A 232 -19.13 11.44 3.36
C HIS A 232 -18.86 10.69 4.66
N ILE A 233 -18.72 9.36 4.62
CA ILE A 233 -18.41 8.52 5.78
C ILE A 233 -17.07 8.92 6.42
N ALA A 234 -16.04 9.19 5.60
CA ALA A 234 -14.75 9.61 6.10
C ALA A 234 -14.78 11.01 6.73
N GLN A 235 -15.41 12.00 6.10
CA GLN A 235 -15.31 13.42 6.51
C GLN A 235 -16.39 13.89 7.48
N ASN A 236 -17.65 13.49 7.30
CA ASN A 236 -18.79 14.05 8.04
C ASN A 236 -19.14 13.22 9.28
N ASP A 237 -20.02 13.74 10.14
CA ASP A 237 -20.43 13.07 11.37
C ASP A 237 -21.12 11.71 11.11
N SER A 238 -21.07 10.84 12.11
CA SER A 238 -21.71 9.52 12.04
C SER A 238 -23.24 9.65 11.87
N PRO A 239 -23.86 8.84 11.01
CA PRO A 239 -25.31 8.87 10.83
C PRO A 239 -26.02 8.33 12.07
N THR A 240 -27.26 8.79 12.29
CA THR A 240 -28.12 8.36 13.41
C THR A 240 -29.54 8.04 12.91
N LEU A 241 -30.32 7.31 13.71
CA LEU A 241 -31.73 6.99 13.39
C LEU A 241 -32.56 8.28 13.29
N GLN A 242 -33.19 8.50 12.14
CA GLN A 242 -33.93 9.73 11.81
C GLN A 242 -35.26 9.84 12.57
N SER A 243 -35.94 8.72 12.81
CA SER A 243 -37.23 8.71 13.51
C SER A 243 -37.06 8.74 15.03
N ASN A 244 -37.88 9.54 15.71
CA ASN A 244 -37.92 9.64 17.18
C ASN A 244 -38.82 8.58 17.84
N GLU A 245 -39.37 7.63 17.07
CA GLU A 245 -40.24 6.56 17.61
C GLU A 245 -39.46 5.40 18.25
N TRP A 246 -38.17 5.24 17.93
CA TRP A 246 -37.28 4.22 18.45
C TRP A 246 -36.89 4.48 19.92
N THR A 247 -36.71 3.42 20.71
CA THR A 247 -36.34 3.59 22.13
C THR A 247 -34.94 4.21 22.29
N ASN A 248 -34.72 4.87 23.42
CA ASN A 248 -33.40 5.37 23.82
C ASN A 248 -32.35 4.24 23.88
N SER A 249 -32.77 3.00 24.20
CA SER A 249 -31.86 1.85 24.24
C SER A 249 -31.40 1.45 22.83
N PHE A 250 -32.31 1.42 21.85
CA PHE A 250 -31.96 1.16 20.45
C PHE A 250 -31.12 2.29 19.84
N ARG A 251 -31.51 3.55 20.07
CA ARG A 251 -30.73 4.72 19.63
C ARG A 251 -29.31 4.70 20.22
N GLY A 252 -29.19 4.50 21.54
CA GLY A 252 -27.90 4.38 22.21
C GLY A 252 -27.04 3.24 21.67
N PHE A 253 -27.64 2.09 21.32
CA PHE A 253 -26.92 0.99 20.68
C PHE A 253 -26.35 1.39 19.30
N VAL A 254 -27.15 2.05 18.46
CA VAL A 254 -26.72 2.51 17.12
C VAL A 254 -25.61 3.56 17.24
N ASP A 255 -25.82 4.58 18.07
CA ASP A 255 -24.84 5.65 18.29
C ASP A 255 -23.51 5.11 18.86
N TYR A 256 -23.57 4.08 19.71
CA TYR A 256 -22.37 3.43 20.25
C TYR A 256 -21.66 2.54 19.22
N CYS A 257 -22.40 1.86 18.33
CA CYS A 257 -21.81 1.14 17.18
C CYS A 257 -21.13 2.09 16.18
N LEU A 258 -21.65 3.31 16.03
CA LEU A 258 -21.22 4.28 15.01
C LEU A 258 -20.24 5.35 15.54
N GLN A 259 -19.52 5.07 16.62
CA GLN A 259 -18.37 5.89 17.03
C GLN A 259 -17.30 5.87 15.93
N LYS A 260 -16.95 7.04 15.39
CA LYS A 260 -15.98 7.15 14.28
C LYS A 260 -14.56 6.76 14.70
N ILE A 261 -14.18 7.03 15.95
CA ILE A 261 -12.86 6.67 16.51
C ILE A 261 -12.91 5.18 16.94
N PRO A 262 -12.10 4.28 16.35
CA PRO A 262 -12.17 2.85 16.66
C PRO A 262 -11.84 2.51 18.12
N GLN A 263 -11.09 3.36 18.83
CA GLN A 263 -10.79 3.20 20.24
C GLN A 263 -12.03 3.41 21.12
N GLU A 264 -12.93 4.32 20.72
CA GLU A 264 -14.18 4.66 21.43
C GLU A 264 -15.34 3.71 21.06
N ARG A 265 -15.29 3.12 19.86
CA ARG A 265 -16.24 2.09 19.42
C ARG A 265 -16.08 0.82 20.26
N PRO A 266 -17.16 0.21 20.78
CA PRO A 266 -17.07 -1.03 21.55
C PRO A 266 -16.69 -2.22 20.66
N SER A 267 -16.14 -3.26 21.28
CA SER A 267 -16.03 -4.58 20.67
C SER A 267 -17.38 -5.29 20.60
N SER A 268 -17.47 -6.31 19.73
CA SER A 268 -18.65 -7.18 19.66
C SER A 268 -18.97 -7.87 20.99
N ALA A 269 -17.94 -8.23 21.77
CA ALA A 269 -18.10 -8.85 23.09
C ALA A 269 -18.64 -7.89 24.17
N GLU A 270 -18.38 -6.59 24.05
CA GLU A 270 -18.94 -5.55 24.93
C GLU A 270 -20.40 -5.26 24.56
N LEU A 271 -20.71 -5.16 23.27
CA LEU A 271 -22.07 -4.93 22.79
C LEU A 271 -23.05 -6.06 23.15
N LEU A 272 -22.60 -7.32 23.29
CA LEU A 272 -23.42 -8.43 23.81
C LEU A 272 -23.97 -8.17 25.22
N ARG A 273 -23.40 -7.18 25.94
CA ARG A 273 -23.84 -6.77 27.28
C ARG A 273 -24.78 -5.57 27.26
N HIS A 274 -25.00 -4.94 26.10
CA HIS A 274 -25.83 -3.75 25.96
C HIS A 274 -27.31 -4.06 26.20
N GLU A 275 -28.03 -3.11 26.78
CA GLU A 275 -29.45 -3.27 27.16
C GLU A 275 -30.33 -3.67 25.96
N PHE A 276 -30.23 -2.96 24.82
CA PHE A 276 -30.95 -3.27 23.58
C PHE A 276 -30.99 -4.76 23.20
N VAL A 277 -29.84 -5.46 23.20
CA VAL A 277 -29.79 -6.90 22.84
C VAL A 277 -30.11 -7.83 24.01
N ARG A 278 -30.02 -7.35 25.24
CA ARG A 278 -30.36 -8.09 26.48
C ARG A 278 -31.80 -7.92 26.95
N CYS A 279 -32.54 -6.98 26.35
CA CYS A 279 -33.93 -6.71 26.68
C CYS A 279 -34.79 -7.98 26.52
N GLU A 280 -35.65 -8.25 27.49
CA GLU A 280 -36.52 -9.42 27.48
C GLU A 280 -37.51 -9.30 26.31
N ARG A 281 -37.57 -10.35 25.48
CA ARG A 281 -38.37 -10.40 24.25
C ARG A 281 -39.03 -11.76 24.11
N PRO A 282 -40.22 -11.86 23.48
CA PRO A 282 -40.90 -13.13 23.31
C PRO A 282 -40.01 -14.16 22.60
N PRO A 283 -39.93 -15.42 23.06
CA PRO A 283 -39.05 -16.44 22.47
C PRO A 283 -39.41 -16.80 21.02
N ARG A 284 -40.60 -16.39 20.57
CA ARG A 284 -41.13 -16.64 19.22
C ARG A 284 -40.95 -15.50 18.22
N VAL A 285 -40.37 -14.35 18.60
CA VAL A 285 -40.27 -13.15 17.73
C VAL A 285 -39.84 -13.46 16.29
N LEU A 286 -38.75 -14.23 16.12
CA LEU A 286 -38.25 -14.56 14.78
C LEU A 286 -39.10 -15.62 14.05
N ILE A 287 -39.72 -16.54 14.78
CA ILE A 287 -40.64 -17.56 14.22
C ILE A 287 -41.92 -16.88 13.71
N ASP A 288 -42.48 -15.98 14.51
CA ASP A 288 -43.72 -15.27 14.17
C ASP A 288 -43.47 -14.23 13.05
N LEU A 289 -42.29 -13.60 13.00
CA LEU A 289 -41.80 -12.81 11.85
C LEU A 289 -41.68 -13.65 10.57
N ILE A 290 -41.10 -14.85 10.66
CA ILE A 290 -40.99 -15.78 9.53
C ILE A 290 -42.37 -16.19 9.02
N GLN A 291 -43.29 -16.56 9.92
CA GLN A 291 -44.65 -16.94 9.55
C GLN A 291 -45.38 -15.77 8.86
N ARG A 292 -45.36 -14.58 9.48
CA ARG A 292 -45.90 -13.34 8.91
C ARG A 292 -45.32 -13.02 7.53
N THR A 293 -44.05 -13.36 7.30
CA THR A 293 -43.39 -13.19 5.99
C THR A 293 -43.88 -14.22 4.97
N LYS A 294 -43.95 -15.51 5.33
CA LYS A 294 -44.52 -16.56 4.47
C LYS A 294 -45.95 -16.21 4.06
N ASP A 295 -46.77 -15.77 5.01
CA ASP A 295 -48.16 -15.37 4.78
C ASP A 295 -48.22 -14.15 3.84
N ALA A 296 -47.44 -13.10 4.12
CA ALA A 296 -47.35 -11.93 3.24
C ALA A 296 -46.90 -12.28 1.81
N VAL A 297 -45.98 -13.26 1.63
CA VAL A 297 -45.56 -13.72 0.30
C VAL A 297 -46.71 -14.37 -0.48
N ARG A 298 -47.59 -15.14 0.18
CA ARG A 298 -48.74 -15.79 -0.49
C ARG A 298 -49.76 -14.77 -1.02
N GLU A 299 -49.86 -13.59 -0.37
CA GLU A 299 -50.74 -12.48 -0.76
C GLU A 299 -50.09 -11.48 -1.76
N LEU A 300 -48.86 -11.73 -2.24
CA LEU A 300 -48.19 -10.84 -3.20
C LEU A 300 -48.78 -10.92 -4.61
N ASP A 301 -48.70 -9.82 -5.35
CA ASP A 301 -49.01 -9.81 -6.78
C ASP A 301 -48.10 -10.77 -7.58
N ASN A 302 -48.56 -11.21 -8.75
CA ASN A 302 -47.84 -12.18 -9.60
C ASN A 302 -46.40 -11.77 -10.00
N LEU A 303 -46.05 -10.48 -9.95
CA LEU A 303 -44.70 -10.00 -10.26
C LEU A 303 -43.79 -10.09 -9.03
N GLN A 304 -44.29 -9.68 -7.86
CA GLN A 304 -43.56 -9.72 -6.60
C GLN A 304 -43.45 -11.16 -6.06
N TYR A 305 -44.51 -11.95 -6.18
CA TYR A 305 -44.52 -13.39 -5.89
C TYR A 305 -43.43 -14.13 -6.66
N ARG A 306 -43.25 -13.85 -7.96
CA ARG A 306 -42.19 -14.47 -8.78
C ARG A 306 -40.78 -14.18 -8.27
N LYS A 307 -40.54 -13.04 -7.60
CA LYS A 307 -39.26 -12.70 -6.96
C LYS A 307 -39.13 -13.34 -5.57
N MET A 308 -40.21 -13.38 -4.79
CA MET A 308 -40.18 -13.78 -3.37
C MET A 308 -40.61 -15.22 -3.08
N LYS A 309 -41.08 -15.98 -4.07
CA LYS A 309 -41.45 -17.40 -3.91
C LYS A 309 -40.36 -18.29 -3.32
N LYS A 310 -39.08 -17.85 -3.35
CA LYS A 310 -37.96 -18.51 -2.68
C LYS A 310 -38.18 -18.73 -1.17
N ILE A 311 -38.98 -17.87 -0.52
CA ILE A 311 -39.39 -17.97 0.88
C ILE A 311 -40.29 -19.20 1.14
N LEU A 312 -40.92 -19.77 0.10
CA LEU A 312 -41.90 -20.86 0.21
C LEU A 312 -41.39 -22.22 -0.31
N PHE A 313 -40.14 -22.31 -0.78
CA PHE A 313 -39.63 -23.52 -1.47
C PHE A 313 -39.59 -24.78 -0.58
N GLN A 314 -39.41 -24.63 0.73
CA GLN A 314 -39.36 -25.75 1.67
C GLN A 314 -40.75 -26.38 1.94
N GLU A 315 -41.83 -25.62 1.80
CA GLU A 315 -43.20 -26.10 2.05
C GLU A 315 -43.72 -26.97 0.90
N ALA A 316 -43.32 -26.68 -0.34
CA ALA A 316 -43.69 -27.43 -1.54
C ALA A 316 -43.24 -28.91 -1.52
N HIS A 317 -42.33 -29.28 -0.61
CA HIS A 317 -41.79 -30.63 -0.48
C HIS A 317 -42.35 -31.43 0.71
N ASN A 318 -43.12 -30.80 1.60
CA ASN A 318 -43.66 -31.37 2.84
C ASN A 318 -45.18 -31.66 2.80
N GLY A 319 -45.86 -31.39 1.68
CA GLY A 319 -47.24 -31.82 1.48
C GLY A 319 -47.36 -33.34 1.32
N PRO A 320 -48.51 -33.97 1.66
CA PRO A 320 -48.76 -35.34 1.26
C PRO A 320 -48.69 -35.49 -0.26
N LEU A 321 -48.17 -36.63 -0.72
CA LEU A 321 -48.25 -37.04 -2.13
C LEU A 321 -49.71 -37.31 -2.53
N ASN A 322 -50.48 -36.25 -2.77
CA ASN A 322 -51.71 -36.30 -3.53
C ASN A 322 -51.36 -36.00 -4.99
N GLU A 323 -51.59 -36.99 -5.85
CA GLU A 323 -51.56 -36.80 -7.29
C GLU A 323 -52.71 -35.88 -7.71
N SER A 324 -52.37 -34.63 -8.03
CA SER A 324 -53.18 -33.79 -8.91
C SER A 324 -52.24 -33.10 -9.88
N GLN A 325 -51.89 -33.83 -10.94
CA GLN A 325 -51.44 -33.23 -12.18
C GLN A 325 -52.61 -32.41 -12.73
N GLU A 326 -52.59 -31.10 -12.53
CA GLU A 326 -53.36 -30.20 -13.39
C GLU A 326 -52.50 -29.93 -14.63
N GLU A 327 -52.91 -30.54 -15.74
CA GLU A 327 -52.23 -30.46 -17.02
C GLU A 327 -52.35 -29.05 -17.60
N GLU A 328 -51.26 -28.52 -18.17
CA GLU A 328 -51.29 -27.30 -18.96
C GLU A 328 -52.00 -27.58 -20.31
N GLU A 329 -53.34 -27.50 -20.35
CA GLU A 329 -54.07 -27.53 -21.61
C GLU A 329 -53.97 -26.17 -22.35
N GLU A 330 -53.20 -26.16 -23.44
CA GLU A 330 -53.27 -25.10 -24.44
C GLU A 330 -54.66 -25.11 -25.13
N SER A 331 -55.44 -24.06 -24.89
CA SER A 331 -56.68 -23.78 -25.63
C SER A 331 -56.63 -22.39 -26.26
N GLU A 332 -55.94 -22.28 -27.40
CA GLU A 332 -56.38 -21.28 -28.39
C GLU A 332 -57.75 -21.71 -28.92
N HIS A 333 -58.77 -20.86 -28.78
CA HIS A 333 -59.70 -20.45 -29.84
C HIS A 333 -60.55 -19.30 -29.29
N GLY A 334 -60.36 -18.09 -29.81
CA GLY A 334 -60.88 -16.88 -29.18
C GLY A 334 -62.33 -16.54 -29.52
N THR A 335 -62.95 -15.72 -28.68
CA THR A 335 -63.93 -14.72 -29.10
C THR A 335 -63.84 -13.47 -28.21
N ASN A 336 -64.02 -12.29 -28.80
CA ASN A 336 -64.09 -11.03 -28.07
C ASN A 336 -65.29 -11.02 -27.10
N LEU A 337 -65.16 -10.39 -25.92
CA LEU A 337 -66.05 -9.30 -25.51
C LEU A 337 -65.63 -8.58 -24.20
N ASN A 338 -65.38 -7.29 -24.39
CA ASN A 338 -65.18 -6.18 -23.46
C ASN A 338 -66.10 -6.11 -22.21
N ARG A 339 -65.53 -6.03 -20.98
CA ARG A 339 -66.05 -5.13 -19.91
C ARG A 339 -65.07 -4.85 -18.76
N LYS A 340 -65.06 -3.59 -18.30
CA LYS A 340 -64.35 -3.08 -17.09
C LYS A 340 -65.24 -3.17 -15.83
N MET A 341 -64.60 -3.21 -14.66
CA MET A 341 -64.77 -2.38 -13.44
C MET A 341 -64.03 -3.09 -12.27
N ASP A 342 -63.41 -2.47 -11.27
CA ASP A 342 -62.90 -1.10 -11.07
C ASP A 342 -61.96 -1.11 -9.84
N SER A 343 -61.27 0.02 -9.58
CA SER A 343 -60.77 0.48 -8.26
C SER A 343 -59.29 0.29 -7.84
N LEU A 344 -58.56 1.41 -7.94
CA LEU A 344 -57.61 1.98 -6.97
C LEU A 344 -56.34 1.20 -6.55
N GLY A 345 -55.21 1.58 -7.15
CA GLY A 345 -53.86 1.39 -6.60
C GLY A 345 -53.08 2.72 -6.58
N SER A 346 -52.51 3.08 -5.42
CA SER A 346 -51.76 4.32 -5.21
C SER A 346 -50.34 4.28 -5.77
N ASN A 347 -49.91 5.35 -6.43
CA ASN A 347 -48.56 5.45 -7.01
C ASN A 347 -47.51 5.82 -5.95
N HIS A 348 -46.57 4.91 -5.66
CA HIS A 348 -45.13 5.21 -5.47
C HIS A 348 -44.34 3.91 -5.27
N SER A 349 -43.44 3.57 -6.22
CA SER A 349 -42.43 2.52 -6.03
C SER A 349 -41.28 2.67 -7.03
N ILE A 350 -40.16 3.21 -6.54
CA ILE A 350 -38.85 3.21 -7.21
C ILE A 350 -38.13 1.89 -6.84
N PRO A 351 -37.37 1.23 -7.74
CA PRO A 351 -36.92 -0.15 -7.53
C PRO A 351 -35.82 -0.29 -6.46
N SER A 352 -35.76 -1.47 -5.84
CA SER A 352 -34.67 -1.88 -4.94
C SER A 352 -33.58 -2.62 -5.71
N MET A 353 -32.35 -2.13 -5.65
CA MET A 353 -31.17 -2.84 -6.16
C MET A 353 -30.44 -3.54 -5.00
N SER A 354 -30.16 -4.83 -5.17
CA SER A 354 -29.26 -5.59 -4.30
C SER A 354 -27.84 -5.46 -4.85
N VAL A 355 -26.88 -5.02 -4.03
CA VAL A 355 -25.49 -4.78 -4.45
C VAL A 355 -24.53 -5.77 -3.79
N SER A 356 -23.91 -6.63 -4.61
CA SER A 356 -23.07 -7.75 -4.14
C SER A 356 -21.62 -7.65 -4.64
N THR A 357 -20.84 -6.77 -4.00
CA THR A 357 -19.48 -6.39 -4.42
C THR A 357 -18.36 -7.17 -3.70
N GLY A 358 -18.04 -8.37 -4.20
CA GLY A 358 -16.88 -9.15 -3.76
C GLY A 358 -15.56 -8.40 -3.92
N SER A 359 -14.66 -8.51 -2.93
CA SER A 359 -13.47 -7.67 -2.82
C SER A 359 -12.18 -8.45 -2.50
N GLN A 360 -11.35 -8.65 -3.53
CA GLN A 360 -10.01 -9.26 -3.43
C GLN A 360 -8.97 -8.37 -2.74
N ASN A 361 -8.22 -8.96 -1.81
CA ASN A 361 -6.96 -8.41 -1.30
C ASN A 361 -5.81 -9.42 -1.36
N SER A 362 -4.59 -8.91 -1.48
CA SER A 362 -3.33 -9.65 -1.29
C SER A 362 -2.75 -9.35 0.09
N SER A 363 -2.28 -10.37 0.79
CA SER A 363 -1.56 -10.26 2.05
C SER A 363 -0.18 -10.90 1.87
N VAL A 364 0.87 -10.16 2.22
CA VAL A 364 2.23 -10.70 2.37
C VAL A 364 2.36 -11.33 3.75
N ASN A 365 3.00 -12.50 3.84
CA ASN A 365 3.74 -12.87 5.04
C ASN A 365 4.83 -13.92 4.75
N SER A 366 5.89 -13.84 5.54
CA SER A 366 7.18 -14.50 5.35
C SER A 366 7.13 -16.03 5.44
N ILE A 367 7.68 -16.72 4.43
CA ILE A 367 8.43 -17.98 4.60
C ILE A 367 9.73 -17.82 3.82
N GLN A 368 10.82 -18.27 4.42
CA GLN A 368 12.18 -18.15 3.91
C GLN A 368 12.65 -19.50 3.39
N GLU A 369 12.88 -19.61 2.07
CA GLU A 369 13.54 -20.78 1.47
C GLU A 369 14.49 -20.40 0.32
N VAL A 370 15.39 -21.34 0.08
CA VAL A 370 16.78 -21.20 -0.39
C VAL A 370 16.92 -20.86 -1.89
N MET A 371 18.11 -20.40 -2.25
CA MET A 371 18.61 -20.16 -3.61
C MET A 371 18.38 -21.34 -4.57
N ASP A 372 18.17 -21.02 -5.86
CA ASP A 372 18.94 -21.70 -6.92
C ASP A 372 19.18 -20.75 -8.10
N GLU A 373 20.38 -20.79 -8.67
CA GLU A 373 20.78 -19.99 -9.84
C GLU A 373 20.60 -20.78 -11.13
N SER A 374 20.07 -20.15 -12.19
CA SER A 374 20.57 -20.42 -13.53
C SER A 374 20.32 -19.24 -14.47
N SER A 375 21.36 -18.81 -15.15
CA SER A 375 21.33 -17.73 -16.14
C SER A 375 20.65 -18.15 -17.46
N SER A 376 20.13 -17.18 -18.21
CA SER A 376 20.62 -16.97 -19.59
C SER A 376 20.24 -15.59 -20.14
N GLU A 377 21.21 -14.96 -20.80
CA GLU A 377 21.20 -13.59 -21.31
C GLU A 377 21.30 -13.60 -22.84
N LEU A 378 20.59 -12.69 -23.53
CA LEU A 378 20.79 -12.25 -24.95
C LEU A 378 19.71 -11.18 -25.25
N VAL A 379 19.90 -9.88 -25.54
CA VAL A 379 20.96 -9.03 -26.17
C VAL A 379 20.64 -8.62 -27.62
N MET A 380 20.30 -7.32 -27.79
CA MET A 380 20.38 -6.43 -28.98
C MET A 380 19.39 -6.54 -30.18
N MET A 381 18.70 -5.43 -30.51
CA MET A 381 18.95 -4.46 -31.61
C MET A 381 17.77 -3.43 -31.64
N HIS A 382 17.95 -2.09 -31.51
CA HIS A 382 18.36 -1.07 -32.51
C HIS A 382 17.34 -0.92 -33.68
N ASP A 383 16.73 0.23 -34.04
CA ASP A 383 17.15 1.66 -34.09
C ASP A 383 15.98 2.69 -34.13
N ASP A 384 16.31 3.98 -33.86
CA ASP A 384 15.85 5.31 -34.36
C ASP A 384 14.42 5.53 -34.93
N GLU A 385 13.60 6.53 -34.57
CA GLU A 385 13.71 8.01 -34.36
C GLU A 385 13.16 8.86 -35.55
N SER A 386 12.37 9.91 -35.23
CA SER A 386 11.89 11.02 -36.10
C SER A 386 10.74 10.72 -37.09
N THR A 387 9.86 11.65 -37.56
CA THR A 387 9.44 13.00 -37.11
C THR A 387 8.21 13.51 -37.90
N ILE A 388 7.14 13.96 -37.20
CA ILE A 388 6.16 15.04 -37.52
C ILE A 388 5.23 15.01 -38.79
N ASN A 389 3.97 15.46 -38.55
CA ASN A 389 2.96 16.12 -39.43
C ASN A 389 1.85 15.36 -40.22
N SER A 390 0.65 15.36 -39.62
CA SER A 390 -0.53 16.21 -39.97
C SER A 390 -1.37 16.06 -41.28
N THR A 391 -2.69 16.30 -41.06
CA THR A 391 -3.80 16.69 -41.98
C THR A 391 -4.58 15.68 -42.86
N SER A 392 -5.80 15.34 -42.40
CA SER A 392 -7.11 15.65 -43.01
C SER A 392 -7.36 15.45 -44.53
N SER A 393 -8.31 14.56 -44.88
CA SER A 393 -9.59 14.84 -45.63
C SER A 393 -10.27 13.52 -46.07
N VAL A 394 -11.51 13.21 -45.65
CA VAL A 394 -12.83 13.49 -46.28
C VAL A 394 -13.21 12.61 -47.49
N VAL A 395 -14.09 11.63 -47.21
CA VAL A 395 -15.27 11.17 -47.99
C VAL A 395 -15.09 10.73 -49.46
N HIS A 396 -15.57 9.52 -49.80
CA HIS A 396 -16.58 9.30 -50.87
C HIS A 396 -17.32 7.95 -50.70
N LYS A 397 -18.62 7.91 -51.03
CA LYS A 397 -19.49 6.73 -51.08
C LYS A 397 -19.92 6.48 -52.54
N LYS A 398 -20.06 5.21 -52.96
CA LYS A 398 -21.30 4.66 -53.58
C LYS A 398 -21.20 3.21 -54.07
N ASP A 399 -22.14 2.45 -53.53
CA ASP A 399 -22.90 1.27 -53.98
C ASP A 399 -22.94 0.80 -55.47
N HIS A 400 -23.32 -0.48 -55.61
CA HIS A 400 -24.04 -1.14 -56.74
C HIS A 400 -23.29 -1.50 -58.05
N VAL A 401 -23.63 -2.57 -58.81
CA VAL A 401 -24.22 -3.91 -58.54
C VAL A 401 -24.11 -4.80 -59.82
N PHE A 402 -23.80 -6.11 -59.64
CA PHE A 402 -24.14 -7.30 -60.47
C PHE A 402 -23.60 -7.58 -61.91
N ILE A 403 -23.07 -8.81 -62.02
CA ILE A 403 -23.26 -9.86 -63.06
C ILE A 403 -22.74 -9.68 -64.50
N ARG A 404 -21.86 -10.61 -64.93
CA ARG A 404 -22.09 -11.46 -66.12
C ARG A 404 -21.38 -12.82 -66.08
N ASP A 405 -22.21 -13.86 -66.15
CA ASP A 405 -22.13 -15.22 -66.73
C ASP A 405 -20.86 -15.75 -67.43
N GLU A 406 -20.61 -17.07 -67.27
CA GLU A 406 -20.67 -18.03 -68.40
C GLU A 406 -20.97 -19.48 -67.93
N VAL A 407 -21.44 -20.35 -68.84
CA VAL A 407 -22.04 -21.68 -68.57
C VAL A 407 -21.62 -22.71 -69.63
N GLY A 408 -21.41 -24.00 -69.26
CA GLY A 408 -21.42 -25.08 -70.27
C GLY A 408 -20.98 -26.50 -69.84
N HIS A 409 -21.93 -27.47 -69.89
CA HIS A 409 -21.75 -28.96 -69.91
C HIS A 409 -21.06 -29.66 -68.69
N GLY A 410 -21.26 -30.93 -68.34
CA GLY A 410 -22.05 -32.06 -68.90
C GLY A 410 -21.17 -33.33 -68.96
N GLU A 411 -21.53 -34.55 -68.53
CA GLU A 411 -22.79 -35.12 -67.97
C GLU A 411 -22.43 -36.28 -66.98
N ARG A 412 -23.31 -37.27 -66.72
CA ARG A 412 -23.25 -38.26 -65.60
C ARG A 412 -22.63 -39.63 -65.92
N ARG A 413 -22.23 -40.36 -64.86
CA ARG A 413 -22.37 -41.83 -64.76
C ARG A 413 -22.64 -42.28 -63.29
N PRO A 414 -23.55 -43.25 -63.01
CA PRO A 414 -23.91 -43.69 -61.64
C PRO A 414 -23.38 -45.09 -61.26
N GLU A 415 -23.87 -45.63 -60.11
CA GLU A 415 -23.63 -46.98 -59.48
C GLU A 415 -22.44 -47.07 -58.48
N LEU A 416 -22.44 -47.83 -57.37
CA LEU A 416 -23.47 -48.66 -56.68
C LEU A 416 -23.12 -48.82 -55.16
N ARG A 417 -24.01 -49.47 -54.36
CA ARG A 417 -23.93 -49.62 -52.87
C ARG A 417 -23.02 -50.78 -52.39
N PRO A 418 -22.74 -50.91 -51.07
CA PRO A 418 -23.55 -51.82 -50.22
C PRO A 418 -23.78 -51.32 -48.74
N THR A 419 -25.04 -51.19 -48.28
CA THR A 419 -25.80 -52.05 -47.33
C THR A 419 -25.66 -51.75 -45.81
N HIS A 420 -26.76 -51.96 -45.06
CA HIS A 420 -27.01 -51.40 -43.72
C HIS A 420 -26.81 -52.37 -42.54
N SER A 421 -26.45 -51.82 -41.37
CA SER A 421 -27.05 -52.00 -40.03
C SER A 421 -26.09 -51.43 -38.97
N VAL A 422 -26.43 -50.78 -37.84
CA VAL A 422 -27.71 -50.42 -37.20
C VAL A 422 -27.58 -48.98 -36.68
N GLN A 423 -28.43 -48.05 -37.11
CA GLN A 423 -28.57 -46.75 -36.40
C GLN A 423 -29.92 -46.07 -36.74
N ASN A 424 -30.98 -46.49 -36.04
CA ASN A 424 -32.26 -45.79 -36.11
C ASN A 424 -32.93 -45.71 -34.73
N ARG A 425 -32.29 -44.95 -33.81
CA ARG A 425 -32.92 -44.51 -32.54
C ARG A 425 -32.30 -43.23 -31.94
N ALA A 426 -31.76 -42.34 -32.79
CA ALA A 426 -30.98 -41.17 -32.37
C ALA A 426 -31.40 -39.83 -33.02
N LEU A 427 -32.66 -39.69 -33.48
CA LEU A 427 -33.18 -38.44 -34.06
C LEU A 427 -34.49 -37.92 -33.44
N HIS A 428 -34.86 -38.38 -32.24
CA HIS A 428 -35.97 -37.81 -31.45
C HIS A 428 -35.56 -37.20 -30.09
N TYR A 429 -34.26 -37.11 -29.78
CA TYR A 429 -33.73 -36.53 -28.54
C TYR A 429 -32.84 -35.30 -28.79
N ARG A 430 -33.29 -34.36 -29.64
CA ARG A 430 -32.54 -33.11 -29.88
C ARG A 430 -33.35 -31.84 -30.15
N ASN A 431 -34.64 -31.84 -29.78
CA ASN A 431 -35.52 -30.67 -29.96
C ASN A 431 -36.50 -30.42 -28.77
N ARG A 432 -36.19 -30.89 -27.55
CA ARG A 432 -37.04 -30.70 -26.35
C ARG A 432 -36.36 -29.94 -25.18
N GLU A 433 -35.41 -29.06 -25.49
CA GLU A 433 -34.69 -28.22 -24.49
C GLU A 433 -34.58 -26.74 -24.91
N ARG A 434 -35.63 -26.18 -25.54
CA ARG A 434 -35.70 -24.74 -25.88
C ARG A 434 -37.02 -24.04 -25.52
N PHE A 435 -37.76 -24.58 -24.56
CA PHE A 435 -38.90 -23.89 -23.95
C PHE A 435 -38.79 -23.91 -22.41
N ALA A 436 -37.92 -23.03 -21.90
CA ALA A 436 -37.91 -22.65 -20.49
C ALA A 436 -38.31 -21.17 -20.39
N THR A 437 -39.58 -20.91 -20.10
CA THR A 437 -40.17 -19.59 -19.81
C THR A 437 -39.75 -18.42 -20.72
N ILE A 438 -40.55 -18.13 -21.74
CA ILE A 438 -40.49 -16.83 -22.43
C ILE A 438 -40.96 -15.75 -21.45
N LYS A 439 -40.01 -15.10 -20.77
CA LYS A 439 -40.24 -13.86 -20.01
C LYS A 439 -40.69 -12.77 -20.98
N SER A 440 -41.59 -11.88 -20.57
CA SER A 440 -41.98 -10.73 -21.40
C SER A 440 -40.75 -9.89 -21.75
N ALA A 441 -40.69 -9.35 -22.97
CA ALA A 441 -39.57 -8.51 -23.41
C ALA A 441 -39.28 -7.38 -22.41
N SER A 442 -40.32 -6.76 -21.84
CA SER A 442 -40.21 -5.74 -20.79
C SER A 442 -39.49 -6.20 -19.52
N LEU A 443 -39.65 -7.46 -19.10
CA LEU A 443 -38.99 -8.02 -17.93
C LEU A 443 -37.52 -8.32 -18.24
N VAL A 444 -37.24 -8.83 -19.44
CA VAL A 444 -35.88 -9.08 -19.93
C VAL A 444 -35.09 -7.78 -20.05
N THR A 445 -35.64 -6.73 -20.69
CA THR A 445 -34.99 -5.41 -20.78
C THR A 445 -34.73 -4.80 -19.40
N ARG A 446 -35.65 -4.97 -18.44
CA ARG A 446 -35.49 -4.45 -17.07
C ARG A 446 -34.39 -5.16 -16.29
N GLN A 447 -34.38 -6.50 -16.32
CA GLN A 447 -33.32 -7.29 -15.67
C GLN A 447 -31.95 -7.05 -16.32
N ILE A 448 -31.90 -6.83 -17.64
CA ILE A 448 -30.68 -6.39 -18.33
C ILE A 448 -30.22 -5.02 -17.80
N HIS A 449 -31.10 -4.04 -17.65
CA HIS A 449 -30.73 -2.70 -17.17
C HIS A 449 -30.24 -2.67 -15.72
N GLU A 450 -30.88 -3.46 -14.85
CA GLU A 450 -30.48 -3.62 -13.44
C GLU A 450 -29.10 -4.32 -13.36
N HIS A 451 -28.85 -5.33 -14.21
CA HIS A 451 -27.56 -6.01 -14.34
C HIS A 451 -26.47 -5.15 -15.00
N GLU A 452 -26.81 -4.26 -15.94
CA GLU A 452 -25.89 -3.26 -16.53
C GLU A 452 -25.42 -2.26 -15.47
N GLN A 453 -26.33 -1.71 -14.66
CA GLN A 453 -25.99 -0.78 -13.56
C GLN A 453 -25.05 -1.42 -12.51
N GLU A 454 -25.30 -2.66 -12.09
CA GLU A 454 -24.43 -3.35 -11.12
C GLU A 454 -23.05 -3.69 -11.70
N ASN A 455 -22.98 -4.13 -12.97
CA ASN A 455 -21.71 -4.46 -13.61
C ASN A 455 -20.84 -3.24 -13.93
N GLU A 456 -21.42 -2.12 -14.40
CA GLU A 456 -20.65 -0.92 -14.72
C GLU A 456 -20.04 -0.27 -13.46
N LEU A 457 -20.80 -0.21 -12.35
CA LEU A 457 -20.26 0.24 -11.05
C LEU A 457 -19.11 -0.69 -10.58
N ARG A 458 -19.26 -1.99 -10.78
CA ARG A 458 -18.22 -2.99 -10.47
C ARG A 458 -17.01 -2.86 -11.39
N GLU A 459 -17.19 -2.51 -12.65
CA GLU A 459 -16.10 -2.33 -13.62
C GLU A 459 -15.30 -1.05 -13.33
N GLN A 460 -15.97 0.08 -13.03
CA GLN A 460 -15.31 1.31 -12.54
C GLN A 460 -14.52 1.05 -11.25
N MET A 461 -15.12 0.41 -10.24
CA MET A 461 -14.42 0.04 -9.01
C MET A 461 -13.29 -0.97 -9.24
N SER A 462 -13.42 -1.89 -10.21
CA SER A 462 -12.35 -2.82 -10.59
C SER A 462 -11.20 -2.11 -11.31
N GLY A 463 -11.49 -1.09 -12.12
CA GLY A 463 -10.50 -0.24 -12.79
C GLY A 463 -9.72 0.58 -11.77
N TYR A 464 -10.42 1.26 -10.86
CA TYR A 464 -9.83 2.04 -9.77
C TYR A 464 -8.97 1.16 -8.84
N LYS A 465 -9.47 -0.01 -8.41
CA LYS A 465 -8.68 -0.99 -7.63
C LYS A 465 -7.43 -1.47 -8.39
N ARG A 466 -7.51 -1.68 -9.71
CA ARG A 466 -6.34 -2.06 -10.54
C ARG A 466 -5.30 -0.94 -10.58
N MET A 467 -5.74 0.30 -10.81
CA MET A 467 -4.87 1.49 -10.82
C MET A 467 -4.15 1.65 -9.46
N ARG A 468 -4.89 1.59 -8.33
CA ARG A 468 -4.29 1.68 -6.98
C ARG A 468 -3.27 0.56 -6.70
N ARG A 469 -3.57 -0.70 -7.09
CA ARG A 469 -2.60 -1.82 -7.02
C ARG A 469 -1.34 -1.55 -7.87
N GLN A 470 -1.50 -0.96 -9.06
CA GLN A 470 -0.37 -0.59 -9.92
C GLN A 470 0.47 0.55 -9.32
N HIS A 471 -0.15 1.55 -8.71
CA HIS A 471 0.52 2.65 -8.00
C HIS A 471 1.37 2.09 -6.84
N GLN A 472 0.78 1.23 -6.00
CA GLN A 472 1.49 0.58 -4.89
C GLN A 472 2.67 -0.27 -5.39
N LYS A 473 2.49 -1.03 -6.49
CA LYS A 473 3.57 -1.81 -7.11
C LYS A 473 4.72 -0.92 -7.59
N GLN A 474 4.43 0.26 -8.15
CA GLN A 474 5.47 1.20 -8.61
C GLN A 474 6.25 1.80 -7.44
N LEU A 475 5.57 2.16 -6.34
CA LEU A 475 6.24 2.65 -5.13
C LEU A 475 7.18 1.61 -4.52
N ILE A 476 6.70 0.38 -4.29
CA ILE A 476 7.52 -0.72 -3.75
C ILE A 476 8.70 -1.06 -4.67
N ALA A 477 8.51 -1.03 -6.00
CA ALA A 477 9.58 -1.26 -6.96
C ALA A 477 10.65 -0.14 -6.91
N LEU A 478 10.23 1.11 -6.75
CA LEU A 478 11.15 2.23 -6.56
C LEU A 478 11.90 2.13 -5.22
N GLU A 479 11.19 1.92 -4.11
CA GLU A 479 11.80 1.81 -2.76
C GLU A 479 12.86 0.70 -2.70
N ASN A 480 12.59 -0.47 -3.28
CA ASN A 480 13.58 -1.55 -3.38
C ASN A 480 14.80 -1.15 -4.23
N LYS A 481 14.59 -0.41 -5.33
CA LYS A 481 15.70 0.10 -6.17
C LYS A 481 16.55 1.13 -5.42
N LEU A 482 15.92 2.07 -4.71
CA LEU A 482 16.62 3.08 -3.90
C LEU A 482 17.41 2.41 -2.75
N LYS A 483 16.85 1.36 -2.13
CA LYS A 483 17.57 0.57 -1.13
C LYS A 483 18.81 -0.10 -1.71
N ALA A 484 18.71 -0.75 -2.87
CA ALA A 484 19.85 -1.38 -3.54
C ALA A 484 20.95 -0.36 -3.90
N GLU A 485 20.58 0.83 -4.40
CA GLU A 485 21.50 1.94 -4.68
C GLU A 485 22.22 2.44 -3.42
N MET A 486 21.53 2.51 -2.27
CA MET A 486 22.15 2.85 -0.97
C MET A 486 23.15 1.79 -0.49
N ASP A 487 22.83 0.51 -0.65
CA ASP A 487 23.69 -0.58 -0.21
C ASP A 487 24.92 -0.73 -1.13
N GLU A 488 24.79 -0.49 -2.44
CA GLU A 488 25.91 -0.35 -3.38
C GLU A 488 26.82 0.84 -3.02
N HIS A 489 26.22 2.00 -2.73
CA HIS A 489 26.97 3.20 -2.32
C HIS A 489 27.78 2.96 -1.05
N ARG A 490 27.17 2.35 -0.02
CA ARG A 490 27.87 1.96 1.23
C ARG A 490 29.04 1.02 0.98
N LEU A 491 28.86 0.00 0.14
CA LEU A 491 29.92 -0.95 -0.20
C LEU A 491 31.10 -0.25 -0.90
N LYS A 492 30.80 0.70 -1.80
CA LYS A 492 31.83 1.54 -2.44
C LYS A 492 32.61 2.37 -1.42
N LEU A 493 31.92 3.06 -0.51
CA LEU A 493 32.57 3.86 0.53
C LEU A 493 33.47 2.99 1.44
N GLN A 494 32.98 1.83 1.88
CA GLN A 494 33.77 0.90 2.69
C GLN A 494 35.06 0.46 1.98
N LYS A 495 34.96 0.08 0.70
CA LYS A 495 36.12 -0.32 -0.11
C LYS A 495 37.15 0.80 -0.26
N GLU A 496 36.72 2.04 -0.38
CA GLU A 496 37.63 3.20 -0.37
C GLU A 496 38.35 3.31 0.98
N VAL A 497 37.65 3.16 2.13
CA VAL A 497 38.24 3.26 3.48
C VAL A 497 39.31 2.18 3.69
N GLU A 498 39.00 0.94 3.34
CA GLU A 498 39.94 -0.19 3.41
C GLU A 498 41.19 0.07 2.54
N THR A 499 41.00 0.63 1.34
CA THR A 499 42.11 1.00 0.45
C THR A 499 42.99 2.10 1.06
N HIS A 500 42.38 3.14 1.67
CA HIS A 500 43.12 4.22 2.32
C HIS A 500 43.91 3.73 3.54
N ALA A 501 43.31 2.86 4.37
CA ALA A 501 43.96 2.27 5.54
C ALA A 501 45.17 1.40 5.15
N ASN A 502 45.02 0.54 4.13
CA ASN A 502 46.11 -0.28 3.61
C ASN A 502 47.27 0.57 3.07
N ASN A 503 46.96 1.60 2.26
CA ASN A 503 47.97 2.52 1.74
C ASN A 503 48.72 3.26 2.87
N SER A 504 47.99 3.75 3.88
CA SER A 504 48.56 4.45 5.03
C SER A 504 49.51 3.55 5.84
N SER A 505 49.14 2.28 6.04
CA SER A 505 49.98 1.28 6.70
C SER A 505 51.29 1.04 5.94
N ILE A 506 51.21 0.80 4.62
CA ILE A 506 52.37 0.57 3.75
C ILE A 506 53.34 1.76 3.76
N GLU A 507 52.83 2.99 3.79
CA GLU A 507 53.67 4.20 3.86
C GLU A 507 54.41 4.33 5.21
N LEU A 508 53.74 4.06 6.33
CA LEU A 508 54.37 4.09 7.65
C LEU A 508 55.45 3.00 7.79
N GLU A 509 55.20 1.81 7.27
CA GLU A 509 56.18 0.72 7.26
C GLU A 509 57.43 1.08 6.42
N LYS A 510 57.22 1.69 5.23
CA LYS A 510 58.32 2.22 4.39
C LYS A 510 59.13 3.29 5.10
N LEU A 511 58.47 4.21 5.82
CA LEU A 511 59.14 5.26 6.59
C LEU A 511 59.97 4.66 7.74
N ALA A 512 59.41 3.73 8.51
CA ALA A 512 60.14 3.06 9.59
C ALA A 512 61.39 2.31 9.06
N LYS A 513 61.25 1.56 7.95
CA LYS A 513 62.38 0.87 7.28
C LYS A 513 63.46 1.85 6.82
N LYS A 514 63.09 3.00 6.24
CA LYS A 514 64.02 4.08 5.88
C LYS A 514 64.77 4.62 7.10
N GLN A 515 64.07 4.90 8.20
CA GLN A 515 64.67 5.45 9.41
C GLN A 515 65.68 4.50 10.06
N VAL A 516 65.36 3.20 10.16
CA VAL A 516 66.29 2.17 10.66
C VAL A 516 67.56 2.12 9.80
N ALA A 517 67.44 2.12 8.48
CA ALA A 517 68.58 2.09 7.56
C ALA A 517 69.49 3.34 7.70
N VAL A 518 68.90 4.52 7.94
CA VAL A 518 69.67 5.76 8.19
C VAL A 518 70.40 5.70 9.53
N ILE A 519 69.74 5.26 10.60
CA ILE A 519 70.36 5.11 11.93
C ILE A 519 71.54 4.13 11.88
N GLU A 520 71.38 2.98 11.22
CA GLU A 520 72.48 2.02 11.02
C GLU A 520 73.66 2.60 10.23
N LYS A 521 73.36 3.39 9.19
CA LYS A 521 74.40 4.02 8.36
C LYS A 521 75.20 5.04 9.17
N GLU A 522 74.54 5.91 9.92
CA GLU A 522 75.19 6.90 10.79
C GLU A 522 75.98 6.24 11.92
N ALA A 523 75.45 5.17 12.55
CA ALA A 523 76.18 4.42 13.56
C ALA A 523 77.48 3.79 13.00
N LYS A 524 77.44 3.23 11.78
CA LYS A 524 78.62 2.69 11.08
C LYS A 524 79.62 3.79 10.72
N ALA A 525 79.15 4.97 10.28
CA ALA A 525 79.99 6.12 9.96
C ALA A 525 80.70 6.66 11.22
N ALA A 526 79.96 6.88 12.30
CA ALA A 526 80.49 7.36 13.57
C ALA A 526 81.56 6.41 14.16
N ALA A 527 81.34 5.10 14.08
CA ALA A 527 82.33 4.10 14.52
C ALA A 527 83.59 4.06 13.64
N ALA A 528 83.48 4.40 12.35
CA ALA A 528 84.64 4.54 11.46
C ALA A 528 85.43 5.83 11.75
N ASP A 529 84.73 6.93 12.02
CA ASP A 529 85.36 8.21 12.34
C ASP A 529 85.99 8.22 13.75
N GLU A 530 85.39 7.51 14.73
CA GLU A 530 86.02 7.29 16.05
C GLU A 530 87.40 6.62 15.89
N LYS A 531 87.48 5.57 15.06
CA LYS A 531 88.75 4.87 14.78
C LYS A 531 89.77 5.77 14.10
N LYS A 532 89.36 6.59 13.11
CA LYS A 532 90.27 7.56 12.46
C LYS A 532 90.81 8.58 13.46
N PHE A 533 89.93 9.12 14.31
CA PHE A 533 90.29 10.12 15.32
C PHE A 533 91.27 9.55 16.37
N GLN A 534 91.00 8.34 16.88
CA GLN A 534 91.93 7.62 17.76
C GLN A 534 93.29 7.39 17.08
N GLN A 535 93.28 6.94 15.81
CA GLN A 535 94.50 6.71 15.04
C GLN A 535 95.31 8.00 14.83
N GLN A 536 94.65 9.15 14.58
CA GLN A 536 95.28 10.46 14.45
C GLN A 536 95.98 10.89 15.74
N ILE A 537 95.29 10.82 16.89
CA ILE A 537 95.86 11.16 18.20
C ILE A 537 97.06 10.27 18.50
N MET A 538 96.93 8.94 18.36
CA MET A 538 98.03 8.00 18.60
C MET A 538 99.23 8.25 17.66
N THR A 539 98.98 8.64 16.41
CA THR A 539 100.05 8.97 15.46
C THR A 539 100.77 10.26 15.86
N GLN A 540 100.03 11.28 16.30
CA GLN A 540 100.61 12.54 16.76
C GLN A 540 101.42 12.33 18.07
N GLN A 541 100.86 11.64 19.06
CA GLN A 541 101.54 11.30 20.31
C GLN A 541 102.83 10.52 20.09
N LYS A 542 102.85 9.59 19.12
CA LYS A 542 104.06 8.87 18.72
C LYS A 542 105.12 9.79 18.11
N ARG A 543 104.74 10.78 17.28
CA ARG A 543 105.69 11.79 16.77
C ARG A 543 106.25 12.64 17.89
N ASP A 544 105.39 13.13 18.78
CA ASP A 544 105.78 14.00 19.88
C ASP A 544 106.69 13.28 20.88
N LEU A 545 106.42 12.02 21.19
CA LEU A 545 107.30 11.16 21.99
C LEU A 545 108.66 10.93 21.28
N THR A 546 108.66 10.71 19.96
CA THR A 546 109.91 10.54 19.19
C THR A 546 110.76 11.82 19.23
N ASN A 547 110.14 12.97 18.97
CA ASN A 547 110.77 14.30 19.03
C ASN A 547 111.29 14.61 20.44
N PHE A 548 110.52 14.26 21.48
CA PHE A 548 110.92 14.41 22.88
C PHE A 548 112.16 13.57 23.21
N LEU A 549 112.18 12.28 22.85
CA LEU A 549 113.30 11.38 23.06
C LEU A 549 114.57 11.82 22.29
N GLU A 550 114.42 12.39 21.09
CA GLU A 550 115.55 12.98 20.35
C GLU A 550 116.09 14.25 21.01
N SER A 551 115.20 15.14 21.47
CA SER A 551 115.56 16.32 22.24
C SER A 551 116.28 15.95 23.55
N GLN A 552 115.75 14.96 24.27
CA GLN A 552 116.31 14.45 25.52
C GLN A 552 117.71 13.84 25.30
N LYS A 553 117.92 13.07 24.22
CA LYS A 553 119.27 12.58 23.81
C LYS A 553 120.24 13.72 23.50
N LYS A 554 119.76 14.80 22.85
CA LYS A 554 120.56 15.99 22.54
C LYS A 554 120.93 16.76 23.82
N GLN A 555 119.99 16.96 24.74
CA GLN A 555 120.23 17.58 26.05
C GLN A 555 121.18 16.73 26.91
N TYR A 556 120.97 15.41 26.97
CA TYR A 556 121.88 14.48 27.64
C TYR A 556 123.32 14.62 27.12
N LYS A 557 123.50 14.75 25.80
CA LYS A 557 124.82 14.98 25.19
C LYS A 557 125.42 16.32 25.62
N ILE A 558 124.64 17.40 25.65
CA ILE A 558 125.11 18.74 26.06
C ILE A 558 125.47 18.77 27.55
N CYS A 559 124.59 18.29 28.43
CA CYS A 559 124.85 18.19 29.87
C CYS A 559 126.07 17.31 30.16
N LYS A 560 126.21 16.16 29.49
CA LYS A 560 127.37 15.27 29.64
C LYS A 560 128.69 15.93 29.26
N GLU A 561 128.72 16.78 28.22
CA GLU A 561 129.94 17.54 27.88
C GLU A 561 130.19 18.69 28.86
N LYS A 562 129.17 19.47 29.25
CA LYS A 562 129.30 20.49 30.31
C LYS A 562 129.85 19.93 31.63
N ILE A 563 129.36 18.77 32.06
CA ILE A 563 129.84 18.12 33.28
C ILE A 563 131.30 17.70 33.14
N LYS A 564 131.76 17.24 31.96
CA LYS A 564 133.19 17.01 31.72
C LYS A 564 134.02 18.29 31.82
N GLU A 565 133.50 19.41 31.32
CA GLU A 565 134.15 20.73 31.36
C GLU A 565 134.25 21.23 32.81
N GLU A 566 133.13 21.29 33.55
CA GLU A 566 133.10 21.64 34.98
C GLU A 566 133.99 20.71 35.83
N MET A 567 134.03 19.41 35.53
CA MET A 567 134.93 18.47 36.20
C MET A 567 136.41 18.65 35.82
N ASN A 568 136.75 19.25 34.68
CA ASN A 568 138.14 19.53 34.31
C ASN A 568 138.71 20.76 35.04
N GLU A 569 137.85 21.70 35.46
CA GLU A 569 138.26 22.92 36.18
C GLU A 569 138.55 22.66 37.69
N ASP A 570 137.92 21.67 38.32
CA ASP A 570 138.22 21.30 39.72
C ASP A 570 139.48 20.40 39.82
N HIS A 571 140.59 21.02 40.22
CA HIS A 571 141.88 20.36 40.46
C HIS A 571 142.06 19.77 41.88
N SER A 572 141.06 19.86 42.76
CA SER A 572 141.19 19.51 44.19
C SER A 572 140.59 18.15 44.58
N THR A 573 139.76 17.53 43.74
CA THR A 573 138.99 16.32 44.09
C THR A 573 139.62 14.97 43.65
N PRO A 574 139.64 13.92 44.51
CA PRO A 574 140.22 12.62 44.18
C PRO A 574 139.50 11.84 43.05
N LYS A 575 140.27 11.14 42.21
CA LYS A 575 139.75 10.37 41.05
C LYS A 575 138.61 9.38 41.37
N LYS A 576 138.60 8.75 42.55
CA LYS A 576 137.58 7.75 42.92
C LYS A 576 136.22 8.39 43.19
N GLU A 577 136.18 9.46 43.97
CA GLU A 577 134.97 10.27 44.17
C GLU A 577 134.49 10.91 42.87
N LYS A 578 135.42 11.36 42.01
CA LYS A 578 135.11 11.97 40.71
C LYS A 578 134.27 11.01 39.85
N GLN A 579 134.68 9.74 39.77
CA GLN A 579 133.95 8.69 39.05
C GLN A 579 132.58 8.37 39.69
N GLU A 580 132.50 8.35 41.02
CA GLU A 580 131.26 8.05 41.77
C GLU A 580 130.23 9.18 41.66
N ARG A 581 130.67 10.45 41.74
CA ARG A 581 129.82 11.63 41.46
C ARG A 581 129.33 11.64 40.03
N ILE A 582 130.16 11.31 39.04
CA ILE A 582 129.74 11.16 37.63
C ILE A 582 128.69 10.05 37.49
N SER A 583 128.88 8.91 38.15
CA SER A 583 127.92 7.80 38.13
C SER A 583 126.58 8.21 38.74
N LYS A 584 126.59 8.81 39.93
CA LYS A 584 125.39 9.29 40.63
C LYS A 584 124.68 10.42 39.89
N HIS A 585 125.41 11.34 39.26
CA HIS A 585 124.81 12.40 38.45
C HIS A 585 124.22 11.84 37.14
N LYS A 586 124.86 10.85 36.52
CA LYS A 586 124.29 10.11 35.39
C LYS A 586 123.01 9.37 35.78
N GLU A 587 122.99 8.70 36.92
CA GLU A 587 121.83 7.99 37.46
C GLU A 587 120.68 8.96 37.77
N ASN A 588 120.95 10.07 38.46
CA ASN A 588 119.97 11.13 38.70
C ASN A 588 119.42 11.71 37.38
N LEU A 589 120.27 12.00 36.40
CA LEU A 589 119.84 12.51 35.10
C LEU A 589 118.98 11.48 34.35
N GLN A 590 119.30 10.19 34.42
CA GLN A 590 118.48 9.12 33.85
C GLN A 590 117.15 8.95 34.60
N HIS A 591 117.13 9.14 35.93
CA HIS A 591 115.92 9.12 36.75
C HIS A 591 114.98 10.27 36.35
N THR A 592 115.47 11.51 36.33
CA THR A 592 114.70 12.68 35.90
C THR A 592 114.22 12.55 34.46
N GLN A 593 115.03 11.99 33.56
CA GLN A 593 114.61 11.70 32.18
C GLN A 593 113.49 10.67 32.08
N ALA A 594 113.50 9.63 32.94
CA ALA A 594 112.42 8.64 33.02
C ALA A 594 111.15 9.22 33.68
N GLU A 595 111.30 10.12 34.68
CA GLU A 595 110.19 10.85 35.28
C GLU A 595 109.52 11.81 34.29
N GLU A 596 110.30 12.55 33.50
CA GLU A 596 109.79 13.42 32.43
C GLU A 596 109.09 12.62 31.31
N GLU A 597 109.65 11.47 30.90
CA GLU A 597 109.01 10.58 29.92
C GLU A 597 107.70 9.99 30.46
N ALA A 598 107.69 9.50 31.71
CA ALA A 598 106.49 8.99 32.37
C ALA A 598 105.42 10.09 32.54
N HIS A 599 105.82 11.32 32.86
CA HIS A 599 104.95 12.48 32.93
C HIS A 599 104.35 12.83 31.56
N LEU A 600 105.17 12.85 30.49
CA LEU A 600 104.68 13.04 29.12
C LEU A 600 103.68 11.96 28.70
N LEU A 601 103.99 10.69 28.95
CA LEU A 601 103.08 9.56 28.65
C LEU A 601 101.77 9.65 29.45
N SER A 602 101.83 10.08 30.72
CA SER A 602 100.64 10.33 31.54
C SER A 602 99.79 11.48 30.99
N GLN A 603 100.42 12.59 30.57
CA GLN A 603 99.72 13.69 29.91
C GLN A 603 99.10 13.29 28.57
N GLN A 604 99.82 12.51 27.75
CA GLN A 604 99.32 11.97 26.49
C GLN A 604 98.11 11.05 26.73
N ARG A 605 98.15 10.18 27.74
CA ARG A 605 97.02 9.33 28.12
C ARG A 605 95.80 10.16 28.54
N LEU A 606 95.98 11.13 29.44
CA LEU A 606 94.90 12.02 29.88
C LEU A 606 94.29 12.81 28.70
N TYR A 607 95.13 13.28 27.78
CA TYR A 607 94.69 13.94 26.55
C TYR A 607 93.89 13.01 25.64
N TYR A 608 94.34 11.77 25.43
CA TYR A 608 93.64 10.77 24.63
C TYR A 608 92.27 10.44 25.22
N ASP A 609 92.19 10.12 26.52
CA ASP A 609 90.95 9.74 27.18
C ASP A 609 89.93 10.90 27.21
N LYS A 610 90.40 12.14 27.46
CA LYS A 610 89.59 13.36 27.41
C LYS A 610 89.01 13.61 26.01
N ASN A 611 89.83 13.51 24.96
CA ASN A 611 89.39 13.72 23.58
C ASN A 611 88.44 12.60 23.11
N CYS A 612 88.67 11.34 23.53
CA CYS A 612 87.75 10.24 23.25
C CYS A 612 86.38 10.46 23.93
N ARG A 613 86.34 10.93 25.18
CA ARG A 613 85.10 11.33 25.86
C ARG A 613 84.38 12.47 25.13
N PHE A 614 85.11 13.50 24.71
CA PHE A 614 84.55 14.62 23.95
C PHE A 614 83.96 14.17 22.60
N PHE A 615 84.67 13.32 21.84
CA PHE A 615 84.17 12.75 20.59
C PHE A 615 82.88 11.94 20.81
N LYS A 616 82.84 11.08 21.84
CA LYS A 616 81.64 10.31 22.20
C LYS A 616 80.45 11.21 22.56
N ARG A 617 80.67 12.30 23.30
CA ARG A 617 79.63 13.32 23.60
C ARG A 617 79.09 13.95 22.31
N LYS A 618 79.96 14.35 21.39
CA LYS A 618 79.58 14.94 20.09
C LYS A 618 78.77 13.97 19.22
N THR A 619 79.16 12.70 19.18
CA THR A 619 78.42 11.65 18.47
C THR A 619 77.07 11.34 19.12
N MET A 620 76.97 11.37 20.45
CA MET A 620 75.69 11.23 21.17
C MET A 620 74.71 12.36 20.79
N ILE A 621 75.17 13.62 20.77
CA ILE A 621 74.34 14.77 20.38
C ILE A 621 73.86 14.64 18.93
N ARG A 622 74.73 14.26 17.98
CA ARG A 622 74.30 13.99 16.58
C ARG A 622 73.26 12.87 16.48
N ARG A 623 73.38 11.81 17.28
CA ARG A 623 72.35 10.76 17.37
C ARG A 623 71.03 11.34 17.87
N HIS A 624 71.07 12.18 18.91
CA HIS A 624 69.88 12.83 19.46
C HIS A 624 69.19 13.76 18.45
N GLU A 625 69.96 14.53 17.67
CA GLU A 625 69.45 15.35 16.56
C GLU A 625 68.75 14.51 15.48
N LEU A 626 69.35 13.38 15.09
CA LEU A 626 68.76 12.44 14.13
C LEU A 626 67.46 11.80 14.65
N GLU A 627 67.41 11.42 15.93
CA GLU A 627 66.18 10.94 16.59
C GLU A 627 65.08 12.02 16.57
N GLN A 628 65.43 13.28 16.87
CA GLN A 628 64.49 14.41 16.80
C GLN A 628 64.00 14.66 15.37
N GLN A 629 64.84 14.47 14.35
CA GLN A 629 64.42 14.59 12.96
C GLN A 629 63.46 13.45 12.57
N ASN A 630 63.79 12.20 12.91
CA ASN A 630 62.97 11.03 12.63
C ASN A 630 61.58 11.12 13.28
N ILE A 631 61.51 11.57 14.54
CA ILE A 631 60.22 11.70 15.24
C ILE A 631 59.36 12.83 14.64
N ARG A 632 59.98 13.91 14.16
CA ARG A 632 59.27 14.99 13.45
C ARG A 632 58.76 14.51 12.09
N GLU A 633 59.52 13.70 11.36
CA GLU A 633 59.09 13.09 10.08
C GLU A 633 57.91 12.12 10.31
N GLU A 634 57.99 11.24 11.32
CA GLU A 634 56.91 10.31 11.68
C GLU A 634 55.61 11.05 12.08
N LEU A 635 55.71 12.03 12.98
CA LEU A 635 54.57 12.79 13.48
C LEU A 635 53.92 13.66 12.38
N ASN A 636 54.73 14.25 11.49
CA ASN A 636 54.20 14.97 10.33
C ASN A 636 53.50 14.01 9.34
N LYS A 637 54.07 12.83 9.08
CA LYS A 637 53.44 11.85 8.17
C LYS A 637 52.11 11.35 8.72
N LYS A 638 52.05 11.00 10.01
CA LYS A 638 50.80 10.67 10.72
C LYS A 638 49.75 11.78 10.61
N ARG A 639 50.15 13.05 10.79
CA ARG A 639 49.24 14.19 10.62
C ARG A 639 48.66 14.26 9.21
N THR A 640 49.50 14.16 8.18
CA THR A 640 49.00 14.17 6.79
C THR A 640 48.08 13.00 6.46
N GLN A 641 48.29 11.82 7.05
CA GLN A 641 47.40 10.66 6.86
C GLN A 641 46.05 10.87 7.56
N LYS A 642 46.03 11.45 8.76
CA LYS A 642 44.78 11.82 9.45
C LYS A 642 44.02 12.95 8.73
N GLU A 643 44.72 13.98 8.25
CA GLU A 643 44.14 15.04 7.42
C GLU A 643 43.46 14.46 6.14
N MET A 644 44.09 13.46 5.49
CA MET A 644 43.50 12.77 4.33
C MET A 644 42.29 11.91 4.69
N GLU A 645 42.32 11.21 5.82
CA GLU A 645 41.19 10.42 6.36
C GLU A 645 39.99 11.33 6.67
N HIS A 646 40.21 12.46 7.35
CA HIS A 646 39.17 13.44 7.66
C HIS A 646 38.55 14.06 6.40
N ALA A 647 39.39 14.49 5.44
CA ALA A 647 38.91 15.01 4.16
C ALA A 647 38.14 13.96 3.35
N MET A 648 38.46 12.68 3.51
CA MET A 648 37.74 11.57 2.89
C MET A 648 36.37 11.32 3.54
N LEU A 649 36.30 11.30 4.88
CA LEU A 649 35.04 11.15 5.61
C LEU A 649 34.05 12.29 5.30
N ILE A 650 34.56 13.52 5.14
CA ILE A 650 33.75 14.67 4.70
C ILE A 650 33.14 14.44 3.30
N ARG A 651 33.94 13.99 2.32
CA ARG A 651 33.43 13.63 0.98
C ARG A 651 32.43 12.46 1.01
N HIS A 652 32.63 11.51 1.91
CA HIS A 652 31.73 10.37 2.11
C HIS A 652 30.37 10.82 2.66
N ASP A 653 30.37 11.70 3.67
CA ASP A 653 29.15 12.34 4.18
C ASP A 653 28.43 13.15 3.09
N GLU A 654 29.16 13.97 2.33
CA GLU A 654 28.60 14.79 1.24
C GLU A 654 27.98 13.94 0.13
N SER A 655 28.67 12.88 -0.32
CA SER A 655 28.14 11.95 -1.31
C SER A 655 26.93 11.16 -0.80
N THR A 656 26.94 10.74 0.46
CA THR A 656 25.79 10.07 1.10
C THR A 656 24.59 11.01 1.18
N ARG A 657 24.83 12.25 1.62
CA ARG A 657 23.83 13.31 1.72
C ARG A 657 23.16 13.57 0.36
N GLU A 658 23.95 13.80 -0.69
CA GLU A 658 23.43 14.03 -2.04
C GLU A 658 22.58 12.86 -2.56
N LEU A 659 22.99 11.62 -2.25
CA LEU A 659 22.20 10.44 -2.55
C LEU A 659 20.87 10.46 -1.79
N GLU A 660 20.88 10.62 -0.46
CA GLU A 660 19.66 10.65 0.37
C GLU A 660 18.64 11.69 -0.12
N TYR A 661 19.07 12.93 -0.45
CA TYR A 661 18.17 13.96 -1.00
C TYR A 661 17.62 13.58 -2.39
N ARG A 662 18.46 13.02 -3.28
CA ARG A 662 18.03 12.59 -4.62
C ARG A 662 17.00 11.47 -4.56
N GLN A 663 17.21 10.51 -3.65
CA GLN A 663 16.28 9.40 -3.42
C GLN A 663 14.95 9.88 -2.86
N LEU A 664 14.99 10.75 -1.84
CA LEU A 664 13.78 11.37 -1.27
C LEU A 664 13.01 12.14 -2.36
N HIS A 665 13.68 13.00 -3.12
CA HIS A 665 13.04 13.76 -4.21
C HIS A 665 12.41 12.86 -5.27
N THR A 666 13.07 11.75 -5.64
CA THR A 666 12.56 10.81 -6.64
C THR A 666 11.32 10.07 -6.13
N LEU A 667 11.30 9.66 -4.86
CA LEU A 667 10.15 9.03 -4.21
C LEU A 667 8.96 10.01 -4.11
N GLN A 668 9.21 11.23 -3.65
CA GLN A 668 8.20 12.30 -3.52
C GLN A 668 7.62 12.69 -4.89
N LYS A 669 8.45 12.77 -5.93
CA LYS A 669 8.01 13.01 -7.30
C LYS A 669 7.07 11.90 -7.79
N LEU A 670 7.45 10.62 -7.62
CA LEU A 670 6.61 9.50 -8.02
C LEU A 670 5.27 9.53 -7.26
N ARG A 671 5.26 9.74 -5.93
CA ARG A 671 4.03 9.88 -5.14
C ARG A 671 3.11 10.95 -5.70
N MET A 672 3.65 12.13 -6.03
CA MET A 672 2.88 13.25 -6.59
C MET A 672 2.32 12.97 -8.00
N ASP A 673 3.11 12.32 -8.87
CA ASP A 673 2.67 11.95 -10.22
C ASP A 673 1.58 10.86 -10.17
N LEU A 674 1.67 9.90 -9.24
CA LEU A 674 0.64 8.88 -8.98
C LEU A 674 -0.67 9.51 -8.44
N ILE A 675 -0.57 10.46 -7.52
CA ILE A 675 -1.75 11.21 -7.02
C ILE A 675 -2.42 12.00 -8.15
N ARG A 676 -1.64 12.64 -9.03
CA ARG A 676 -2.20 13.36 -10.20
C ARG A 676 -2.97 12.41 -11.12
N LEU A 677 -2.43 11.21 -11.39
CA LEU A 677 -3.09 10.20 -12.22
C LEU A 677 -4.37 9.63 -11.57
N GLN A 678 -4.34 9.45 -10.24
CA GLN A 678 -5.53 9.07 -9.48
C GLN A 678 -6.62 10.15 -9.58
N HIS A 679 -6.29 11.41 -9.31
CA HIS A 679 -7.25 12.52 -9.36
C HIS A 679 -7.90 12.68 -10.74
N GLN A 680 -7.11 12.51 -11.81
CA GLN A 680 -7.61 12.49 -13.19
C GLN A 680 -8.62 11.36 -13.41
N THR A 681 -8.31 10.14 -12.92
CA THR A 681 -9.19 8.97 -13.05
C THR A 681 -10.51 9.16 -12.28
N GLU A 682 -10.45 9.74 -11.08
CA GLU A 682 -11.64 10.05 -10.27
C GLU A 682 -12.54 11.09 -10.96
N LEU A 683 -11.94 12.14 -11.53
CA LEU A 683 -12.65 13.18 -12.27
C LEU A 683 -13.34 12.61 -13.52
N GLU A 684 -12.66 11.75 -14.28
CA GLU A 684 -13.24 11.07 -15.45
C GLU A 684 -14.45 10.18 -15.06
N ASN A 685 -14.33 9.42 -13.97
CA ASN A 685 -15.43 8.61 -13.43
C ASN A 685 -16.63 9.47 -13.00
N GLN A 686 -16.40 10.59 -12.30
CA GLN A 686 -17.48 11.50 -11.88
C GLN A 686 -18.17 12.17 -13.09
N LEU A 687 -17.41 12.56 -14.12
CA LEU A 687 -17.97 13.10 -15.36
C LEU A 687 -18.81 12.07 -16.12
N GLU A 688 -18.42 10.80 -16.13
CA GLU A 688 -19.22 9.73 -16.71
C GLU A 688 -20.50 9.46 -15.91
N TYR A 689 -20.42 9.44 -14.58
CA TYR A 689 -21.57 9.34 -13.68
C TYR A 689 -22.56 10.50 -13.88
N ASN A 690 -22.08 11.75 -13.94
CA ASN A 690 -22.92 12.92 -14.19
C ASN A 690 -23.71 12.76 -15.52
N LYS A 691 -23.00 12.42 -16.61
CA LYS A 691 -23.62 12.13 -17.91
C LYS A 691 -24.62 10.96 -17.86
N ARG A 692 -24.42 9.97 -16.98
CA ARG A 692 -25.34 8.85 -16.79
C ARG A 692 -26.63 9.31 -16.14
N ARG A 693 -26.54 10.07 -15.05
CA ARG A 693 -27.70 10.60 -14.30
C ARG A 693 -28.56 11.51 -15.17
N GLU A 694 -27.94 12.35 -16.00
CA GLU A 694 -28.65 13.16 -17.02
C GLU A 694 -29.41 12.28 -18.04
N ARG A 695 -28.77 11.21 -18.55
CA ARG A 695 -29.41 10.24 -19.46
C ARG A 695 -30.57 9.49 -18.81
N GLU A 696 -30.46 9.12 -17.53
CA GLU A 696 -31.52 8.47 -16.76
C GLU A 696 -32.72 9.40 -16.56
N LEU A 697 -32.49 10.67 -16.20
CA LEU A 697 -33.54 11.68 -16.07
C LEU A 697 -34.24 11.95 -17.40
N HIS A 698 -33.49 12.12 -18.49
CA HIS A 698 -34.05 12.32 -19.82
C HIS A 698 -34.92 11.13 -20.27
N ARG A 699 -34.51 9.88 -19.98
CA ARG A 699 -35.34 8.68 -20.23
C ARG A 699 -36.64 8.69 -19.42
N LYS A 700 -36.60 9.13 -18.17
CA LYS A 700 -37.80 9.28 -17.31
C LYS A 700 -38.78 10.28 -17.94
N HIS A 701 -38.32 11.47 -18.31
CA HIS A 701 -39.13 12.52 -18.91
C HIS A 701 -39.78 12.08 -20.25
N VAL A 702 -39.02 11.38 -21.10
CA VAL A 702 -39.55 10.78 -22.35
C VAL A 702 -40.61 9.70 -22.07
N MET A 703 -40.48 8.92 -20.98
CA MET A 703 -41.51 7.93 -20.59
C MET A 703 -42.78 8.58 -20.03
N GLU A 704 -42.68 9.72 -19.35
CA GLU A 704 -43.82 10.49 -18.86
C GLU A 704 -44.61 11.13 -20.01
N LEU A 705 -43.91 11.78 -20.95
CA LEU A 705 -44.50 12.31 -22.19
C LEU A 705 -45.25 11.23 -22.99
N ARG A 706 -44.72 9.99 -23.03
CA ARG A 706 -45.41 8.84 -23.66
C ARG A 706 -46.64 8.35 -22.90
N GLN A 707 -46.74 8.59 -21.59
CA GLN A 707 -47.88 8.21 -20.77
C GLN A 707 -48.95 9.30 -20.68
N GLN A 708 -48.57 10.57 -20.86
CA GLN A 708 -49.44 11.75 -20.81
C GLN A 708 -50.77 11.56 -21.61
N PRO A 709 -50.79 11.04 -22.86
CA PRO A 709 -52.05 10.87 -23.60
C PRO A 709 -53.03 9.86 -23.00
N LYS A 710 -52.56 8.90 -22.18
CA LYS A 710 -53.43 7.95 -21.48
C LYS A 710 -54.11 8.60 -20.28
N ASN A 711 -53.35 9.40 -19.53
CA ASN A 711 -53.85 10.13 -18.36
C ASN A 711 -54.83 11.22 -18.76
N LEU A 712 -54.52 11.98 -19.81
CA LEU A 712 -55.41 12.99 -20.39
C LEU A 712 -56.73 12.38 -20.87
N LYS A 713 -56.70 11.23 -21.58
CA LYS A 713 -57.92 10.51 -21.99
C LYS A 713 -58.77 10.03 -20.81
N ALA A 714 -58.18 9.70 -19.67
CA ALA A 714 -58.92 9.32 -18.47
C ALA A 714 -59.64 10.53 -17.85
N MET A 715 -58.99 11.69 -17.77
CA MET A 715 -59.62 12.92 -17.30
C MET A 715 -60.68 13.47 -18.28
N GLU A 716 -60.41 13.43 -19.60
CA GLU A 716 -61.38 13.75 -20.64
C GLU A 716 -62.65 12.89 -20.51
N MET A 717 -62.50 11.59 -20.25
CA MET A 717 -63.63 10.68 -20.02
C MET A 717 -64.45 11.04 -18.78
N GLN A 718 -63.83 11.60 -17.74
CA GLN A 718 -64.48 12.08 -16.52
C GLN A 718 -65.25 13.38 -16.76
N ILE A 719 -64.65 14.37 -17.44
CA ILE A 719 -65.32 15.61 -17.86
C ILE A 719 -66.51 15.27 -18.78
N LYS A 720 -66.34 14.33 -19.71
CA LYS A 720 -67.40 13.84 -20.61
C LYS A 720 -68.55 13.19 -19.87
N LYS A 721 -68.28 12.45 -18.78
CA LYS A 721 -69.32 11.90 -17.90
C LYS A 721 -70.09 13.00 -17.18
N GLN A 722 -69.39 13.99 -16.62
CA GLN A 722 -70.01 15.15 -15.96
C GLN A 722 -70.89 15.94 -16.93
N PHE A 723 -70.41 16.23 -18.15
CA PHE A 723 -71.20 16.88 -19.20
C PHE A 723 -72.45 16.07 -19.56
N GLN A 724 -72.32 14.75 -19.78
CA GLN A 724 -73.47 13.87 -20.06
C GLN A 724 -74.52 13.89 -18.94
N ASP A 725 -74.09 13.86 -17.68
CA ASP A 725 -75.00 13.89 -16.54
C ASP A 725 -75.67 15.26 -16.38
N THR A 726 -74.96 16.37 -16.61
CA THR A 726 -75.53 17.72 -16.67
C THR A 726 -76.56 17.86 -17.81
N CYS A 727 -76.28 17.33 -19.00
CA CYS A 727 -77.23 17.29 -20.11
C CYS A 727 -78.48 16.43 -19.80
N LYS A 728 -78.34 15.32 -19.07
CA LYS A 728 -79.49 14.53 -18.57
C LYS A 728 -80.33 15.34 -17.59
N VAL A 729 -79.71 16.08 -16.67
CA VAL A 729 -80.42 16.96 -15.71
C VAL A 729 -81.18 18.07 -16.45
N GLN A 730 -80.53 18.80 -17.36
CA GLN A 730 -81.19 19.80 -18.20
C GLN A 730 -82.34 19.22 -19.02
N THR A 731 -82.18 18.00 -19.57
CA THR A 731 -83.25 17.32 -20.32
C THR A 731 -84.44 16.92 -19.42
N LYS A 732 -84.19 16.52 -18.18
CA LYS A 732 -85.26 16.26 -17.18
C LYS A 732 -85.97 17.54 -16.77
N GLN A 733 -85.21 18.60 -16.47
CA GLN A 733 -85.75 19.93 -16.13
C GLN A 733 -86.59 20.50 -17.28
N TYR A 734 -86.12 20.40 -18.53
CA TYR A 734 -86.88 20.76 -19.72
C TYR A 734 -88.20 19.98 -19.83
N LYS A 735 -88.19 18.66 -19.63
CA LYS A 735 -89.42 17.84 -19.65
C LYS A 735 -90.41 18.26 -18.57
N ALA A 736 -89.94 18.53 -17.34
CA ALA A 736 -90.77 19.00 -16.25
C ALA A 736 -91.37 20.39 -16.53
N LEU A 737 -90.53 21.35 -16.95
CA LEU A 737 -90.95 22.71 -17.30
C LEU A 737 -91.94 22.72 -18.48
N LYS A 738 -91.69 21.90 -19.51
CA LYS A 738 -92.59 21.71 -20.64
C LYS A 738 -93.95 21.18 -20.21
N ASN A 739 -93.98 20.12 -19.38
CA ASN A 739 -95.24 19.54 -18.92
C ASN A 739 -96.03 20.58 -18.09
N HIS A 740 -95.37 21.26 -17.15
CA HIS A 740 -95.99 22.29 -16.33
C HIS A 740 -96.53 23.47 -17.15
N GLN A 741 -95.78 23.98 -18.15
CA GLN A 741 -96.29 25.03 -19.03
C GLN A 741 -97.49 24.57 -19.87
N LEU A 742 -97.52 23.31 -20.34
CA LEU A 742 -98.65 22.76 -21.09
C LEU A 742 -99.91 22.55 -20.22
N GLU A 743 -99.74 22.29 -18.91
CA GLU A 743 -100.84 22.18 -17.95
C GLU A 743 -101.44 23.55 -17.60
N VAL A 744 -100.60 24.60 -17.52
CA VAL A 744 -101.01 25.94 -17.04
C VAL A 744 -101.49 26.87 -18.18
N THR A 745 -101.15 26.60 -19.45
CA THR A 745 -101.50 27.50 -20.58
C THR A 745 -102.59 26.97 -21.52
N PRO A 746 -103.36 27.85 -22.21
CA PRO A 746 -104.40 27.44 -23.16
C PRO A 746 -103.85 26.75 -24.41
N LYS A 747 -104.62 25.78 -24.94
CA LYS A 747 -104.24 24.97 -26.12
C LYS A 747 -103.93 25.78 -27.39
N SER A 748 -104.46 27.00 -27.51
CA SER A 748 -104.18 27.93 -28.63
C SER A 748 -102.72 28.39 -28.67
N GLU A 749 -102.04 28.47 -27.52
CA GLU A 749 -100.69 29.04 -27.38
C GLU A 749 -99.59 27.98 -27.32
N HIS A 750 -99.96 26.72 -27.04
CA HIS A 750 -99.05 25.57 -26.90
C HIS A 750 -98.02 25.47 -28.02
N LYS A 751 -98.39 25.74 -29.28
CA LYS A 751 -97.47 25.65 -30.44
C LYS A 751 -96.33 26.67 -30.37
N THR A 752 -96.61 27.89 -29.92
CA THR A 752 -95.61 28.97 -29.82
C THR A 752 -94.70 28.75 -28.61
N ILE A 753 -95.30 28.37 -27.47
CA ILE A 753 -94.58 28.06 -26.23
C ILE A 753 -93.64 26.86 -26.42
N LEU A 754 -94.11 25.78 -27.05
CA LEU A 754 -93.28 24.61 -27.35
C LEU A 754 -92.10 24.91 -28.28
N LYS A 755 -92.26 25.87 -29.20
CA LYS A 755 -91.16 26.33 -30.05
C LYS A 755 -90.14 27.10 -29.21
N GLY A 756 -90.58 28.11 -28.44
CA GLY A 756 -89.71 28.91 -27.57
C GLY A 756 -88.92 28.08 -26.57
N LEU A 757 -89.59 27.16 -25.87
CA LEU A 757 -88.95 26.19 -24.97
C LEU A 757 -87.88 25.35 -25.68
N LYS A 758 -88.16 24.85 -26.88
CA LYS A 758 -87.23 24.01 -27.66
C LYS A 758 -86.01 24.82 -28.14
N ASP A 759 -86.23 26.06 -28.56
CA ASP A 759 -85.16 26.98 -28.97
C ASP A 759 -84.28 27.35 -27.75
N GLU A 760 -84.87 27.54 -26.56
CA GLU A 760 -84.15 27.76 -25.31
C GLU A 760 -83.37 26.52 -24.83
N GLN A 761 -83.97 25.32 -24.95
CA GLN A 761 -83.28 24.06 -24.67
C GLN A 761 -82.05 23.89 -25.57
N THR A 762 -82.20 24.20 -26.87
CA THR A 762 -81.12 24.12 -27.85
C THR A 762 -80.00 25.11 -27.51
N ARG A 763 -80.34 26.34 -27.10
CA ARG A 763 -79.37 27.35 -26.64
C ARG A 763 -78.62 26.91 -25.38
N LYS A 764 -79.33 26.37 -24.37
CA LYS A 764 -78.70 25.87 -23.12
C LYS A 764 -77.77 24.68 -23.37
N LEU A 765 -78.13 23.80 -24.30
CA LEU A 765 -77.25 22.69 -24.71
C LEU A 765 -76.02 23.17 -25.49
N ALA A 766 -76.14 24.21 -26.33
CA ALA A 766 -75.01 24.81 -27.04
C ALA A 766 -74.00 25.46 -26.07
N ILE A 767 -74.48 26.25 -25.09
CA ILE A 767 -73.62 26.87 -24.07
C ILE A 767 -72.89 25.80 -23.24
N LEU A 768 -73.58 24.70 -22.87
CA LEU A 768 -72.94 23.59 -22.17
C LEU A 768 -71.88 22.87 -23.02
N ALA A 769 -72.07 22.78 -24.34
CA ALA A 769 -71.09 22.18 -25.25
C ALA A 769 -69.83 23.07 -25.39
N GLU A 770 -70.01 24.39 -25.48
CA GLU A 770 -68.91 25.37 -25.47
C GLU A 770 -68.12 25.31 -24.15
N GLN A 771 -68.81 25.26 -23.00
CA GLN A 771 -68.18 25.08 -21.69
C GLN A 771 -67.42 23.74 -21.56
N TYR A 772 -67.92 22.68 -22.19
CA TYR A 772 -67.24 21.38 -22.24
C TYR A 772 -65.95 21.42 -23.08
N GLU A 773 -65.99 22.04 -24.26
CA GLU A 773 -64.80 22.22 -25.11
C GLU A 773 -63.77 23.13 -24.44
N GLN A 774 -64.19 24.25 -23.83
CA GLN A 774 -63.33 25.14 -23.06
C GLN A 774 -62.66 24.39 -21.90
N SER A 775 -63.44 23.65 -21.10
CA SER A 775 -62.91 22.88 -19.96
C SER A 775 -61.88 21.82 -20.36
N ILE A 776 -62.06 21.18 -21.53
CA ILE A 776 -61.05 20.25 -22.07
C ILE A 776 -59.79 21.00 -22.50
N ASN A 777 -59.91 22.10 -23.24
CA ASN A 777 -58.76 22.87 -23.72
C ASN A 777 -57.94 23.46 -22.56
N GLU A 778 -58.60 24.01 -21.54
CA GLU A 778 -57.95 24.53 -20.32
C GLU A 778 -57.24 23.42 -19.53
N MET A 779 -57.88 22.25 -19.35
CA MET A 779 -57.24 21.09 -18.72
C MET A 779 -55.99 20.65 -19.49
N MET A 780 -56.10 20.48 -20.80
CA MET A 780 -55.00 20.03 -21.67
C MET A 780 -53.81 20.99 -21.60
N ALA A 781 -54.06 22.31 -21.72
CA ALA A 781 -53.01 23.33 -21.62
C ALA A 781 -52.39 23.38 -20.21
N SER A 782 -53.20 23.38 -19.17
CA SER A 782 -52.75 23.42 -17.77
C SER A 782 -51.93 22.19 -17.36
N GLN A 783 -52.20 21.03 -17.96
CA GLN A 783 -51.50 19.78 -17.66
C GLN A 783 -50.29 19.51 -18.55
N ALA A 784 -50.21 20.14 -19.73
CA ALA A 784 -48.95 20.25 -20.48
C ALA A 784 -47.96 21.15 -19.72
N LEU A 785 -48.38 22.37 -19.40
CA LEU A 785 -47.52 23.38 -18.76
C LEU A 785 -46.98 22.91 -17.39
N ARG A 786 -47.83 22.28 -16.55
CA ARG A 786 -47.39 21.67 -15.28
C ARG A 786 -46.42 20.50 -15.44
N LEU A 787 -46.46 19.78 -16.56
CA LEU A 787 -45.49 18.70 -16.81
C LEU A 787 -44.14 19.32 -17.18
N ASP A 788 -44.13 20.31 -18.07
CA ASP A 788 -42.91 21.00 -18.50
C ASP A 788 -42.21 21.70 -17.31
N GLU A 789 -42.96 22.44 -16.47
CA GLU A 789 -42.45 23.06 -15.23
C GLU A 789 -41.83 22.03 -14.27
N ALA A 790 -42.48 20.88 -14.08
CA ALA A 790 -41.98 19.82 -13.21
C ALA A 790 -40.70 19.17 -13.76
N GLN A 791 -40.64 18.92 -15.07
CA GLN A 791 -39.46 18.34 -15.72
C GLN A 791 -38.27 19.32 -15.71
N GLU A 792 -38.52 20.62 -15.87
CA GLU A 792 -37.48 21.63 -15.72
C GLU A 792 -36.97 21.72 -14.27
N ALA A 793 -37.86 21.75 -13.28
CA ALA A 793 -37.47 21.76 -11.87
C ALA A 793 -36.62 20.53 -11.49
N GLU A 794 -36.97 19.34 -11.98
CA GLU A 794 -36.15 18.14 -11.79
C GLU A 794 -34.77 18.24 -12.47
N CYS A 795 -34.69 18.84 -13.67
CA CYS A 795 -33.42 19.07 -14.35
C CYS A 795 -32.52 20.05 -13.57
N GLN A 796 -33.10 21.14 -13.05
CA GLN A 796 -32.37 22.13 -12.24
C GLN A 796 -31.88 21.51 -10.92
N ALA A 797 -32.73 20.76 -10.22
CA ALA A 797 -32.37 20.07 -8.99
C ALA A 797 -31.25 19.03 -9.20
N LEU A 798 -31.32 18.24 -10.28
CA LEU A 798 -30.27 17.28 -10.61
C LEU A 798 -28.94 17.98 -10.94
N ARG A 799 -28.96 19.07 -11.73
CA ARG A 799 -27.74 19.84 -12.03
C ARG A 799 -27.07 20.38 -10.77
N LEU A 800 -27.84 20.93 -9.84
CA LEU A 800 -27.33 21.44 -8.57
C LEU A 800 -26.71 20.32 -7.73
N GLN A 801 -27.36 19.15 -7.65
CA GLN A 801 -26.81 17.98 -6.95
C GLN A 801 -25.49 17.52 -7.58
N LEU A 802 -25.44 17.34 -8.91
CA LEU A 802 -24.23 16.89 -9.61
C LEU A 802 -23.08 17.89 -9.54
N GLN A 803 -23.38 19.19 -9.41
CA GLN A 803 -22.38 20.22 -9.15
C GLN A 803 -21.84 20.13 -7.73
N GLN A 804 -22.70 19.98 -6.71
CA GLN A 804 -22.26 19.79 -5.32
C GLN A 804 -21.39 18.53 -5.16
N GLU A 805 -21.76 17.42 -5.80
CA GLU A 805 -20.94 16.19 -5.81
C GLU A 805 -19.54 16.42 -6.45
N MET A 806 -19.45 17.28 -7.48
CA MET A 806 -18.19 17.64 -8.13
C MET A 806 -17.33 18.59 -7.27
N GLU A 807 -17.94 19.57 -6.62
CA GLU A 807 -17.25 20.47 -5.68
C GLU A 807 -16.65 19.70 -4.49
N LEU A 808 -17.38 18.69 -4.01
CA LEU A 808 -16.94 17.78 -2.96
C LEU A 808 -15.71 16.96 -3.37
N LEU A 809 -15.69 16.44 -4.62
CA LEU A 809 -14.55 15.73 -5.18
C LEU A 809 -13.32 16.65 -5.32
N ASN A 810 -13.50 17.87 -5.81
CA ASN A 810 -12.42 18.85 -5.91
C ASN A 810 -11.82 19.19 -4.52
N ALA A 811 -12.67 19.33 -3.49
CA ALA A 811 -12.23 19.53 -2.11
C ALA A 811 -11.45 18.33 -1.56
N TYR A 812 -11.87 17.09 -1.87
CA TYR A 812 -11.15 15.86 -1.52
C TYR A 812 -9.74 15.82 -2.11
N GLN A 813 -9.63 16.03 -3.42
CA GLN A 813 -8.37 15.99 -4.15
C GLN A 813 -7.39 17.08 -3.67
N SER A 814 -7.91 18.28 -3.40
CA SER A 814 -7.14 19.36 -2.78
C SER A 814 -6.61 18.98 -1.39
N LYS A 815 -7.46 18.34 -0.56
CA LYS A 815 -7.07 17.89 0.79
C LYS A 815 -6.00 16.79 0.76
N ILE A 816 -6.12 15.79 -0.11
CA ILE A 816 -5.07 14.76 -0.31
C ILE A 816 -3.76 15.43 -0.69
N LYS A 817 -3.79 16.31 -1.70
CA LYS A 817 -2.59 17.00 -2.19
C LYS A 817 -1.89 17.77 -1.06
N MET A 818 -2.63 18.59 -0.30
CA MET A 818 -2.07 19.33 0.85
C MET A 818 -1.52 18.39 1.94
N GLN A 819 -2.19 17.28 2.23
CA GLN A 819 -1.70 16.30 3.21
C GLN A 819 -0.39 15.64 2.75
N THR A 820 -0.28 15.29 1.46
CA THR A 820 0.96 14.75 0.88
C THR A 820 2.08 15.78 0.85
N GLU A 821 1.80 17.03 0.48
CA GLU A 821 2.78 18.13 0.51
C GLU A 821 3.29 18.38 1.94
N ALA A 822 2.40 18.40 2.93
CA ALA A 822 2.78 18.49 4.34
C ALA A 822 3.53 17.25 4.89
N GLN A 823 3.31 16.06 4.30
CA GLN A 823 4.12 14.88 4.59
C GLN A 823 5.51 15.02 3.98
N HIS A 824 5.61 15.45 2.73
CA HIS A 824 6.90 15.66 2.04
C HIS A 824 7.78 16.68 2.78
N GLU A 825 7.19 17.75 3.30
CA GLU A 825 7.88 18.75 4.12
C GLU A 825 8.41 18.15 5.44
N ARG A 826 7.61 17.34 6.15
CA ARG A 826 8.06 16.64 7.37
C ARG A 826 9.16 15.62 7.09
N GLU A 827 9.10 14.91 5.96
CA GLU A 827 10.14 13.97 5.54
C GLU A 827 11.45 14.72 5.22
N LEU A 828 11.37 15.87 4.55
CA LEU A 828 12.51 16.73 4.24
C LEU A 828 13.15 17.28 5.52
N GLN A 829 12.36 17.85 6.44
CA GLN A 829 12.86 18.35 7.73
C GLN A 829 13.52 17.25 8.58
N LYS A 830 12.96 16.03 8.59
CA LYS A 830 13.58 14.88 9.26
C LYS A 830 14.91 14.47 8.61
N LEU A 831 15.01 14.52 7.29
CA LEU A 831 16.26 14.24 6.59
C LEU A 831 17.31 15.33 6.89
N GLU A 832 16.92 16.61 6.82
CA GLU A 832 17.77 17.75 7.16
C GLU A 832 18.32 17.65 8.58
N GLN A 833 17.46 17.34 9.57
CA GLN A 833 17.88 17.11 10.95
C GLN A 833 18.85 15.93 11.08
N ARG A 834 18.57 14.79 10.42
CA ARG A 834 19.45 13.60 10.43
C ARG A 834 20.82 13.90 9.83
N VAL A 835 20.85 14.57 8.68
CA VAL A 835 22.08 15.00 8.00
C VAL A 835 22.86 16.00 8.85
N SER A 836 22.19 17.00 9.42
CA SER A 836 22.80 18.02 10.28
C SER A 836 23.43 17.40 11.53
N LEU A 837 22.72 16.51 12.24
CA LEU A 837 23.24 15.79 13.40
C LEU A 837 24.43 14.88 13.03
N ARG A 838 24.36 14.18 11.89
CA ARG A 838 25.47 13.35 11.39
C ARG A 838 26.71 14.21 11.10
N ARG A 839 26.52 15.37 10.46
CA ARG A 839 27.60 16.31 10.13
C ARG A 839 28.25 16.89 11.38
N ALA A 840 27.45 17.38 12.34
CA ALA A 840 27.94 17.92 13.60
C ALA A 840 28.74 16.87 14.40
N HIS A 841 28.27 15.61 14.45
CA HIS A 841 28.99 14.53 15.14
C HIS A 841 30.29 14.14 14.41
N LEU A 842 30.32 14.18 13.08
CA LEU A 842 31.54 13.99 12.30
C LEU A 842 32.56 15.12 12.55
N GLU A 843 32.11 16.37 12.56
CA GLU A 843 32.96 17.55 12.81
C GLU A 843 33.52 17.54 14.23
N GLN A 844 32.71 17.24 15.25
CA GLN A 844 33.17 17.04 16.62
C GLN A 844 34.22 15.92 16.71
N LYS A 845 33.98 14.77 16.07
CA LYS A 845 34.93 13.65 16.08
C LYS A 845 36.26 14.04 15.42
N ILE A 846 36.23 14.81 14.33
CA ILE A 846 37.43 15.33 13.66
C ILE A 846 38.20 16.27 14.60
N GLU A 847 37.53 17.17 15.31
CA GLU A 847 38.14 18.07 16.29
C GLU A 847 38.79 17.30 17.46
N GLU A 848 38.10 16.32 18.03
CA GLU A 848 38.61 15.44 19.08
C GLU A 848 39.84 14.65 18.64
N GLU A 849 39.83 14.07 17.43
CA GLU A 849 40.98 13.35 16.88
C GLU A 849 42.19 14.28 16.60
N LEU A 850 41.96 15.50 16.10
CA LEU A 850 43.03 16.49 15.89
C LEU A 850 43.63 16.97 17.21
N ALA A 851 42.81 17.19 18.23
CA ALA A 851 43.26 17.55 19.58
C ALA A 851 44.08 16.41 20.21
N ALA A 852 43.61 15.17 20.10
CA ALA A 852 44.33 13.98 20.57
C ALA A 852 45.68 13.80 19.87
N LEU A 853 45.74 13.99 18.55
CA LEU A 853 46.97 13.90 17.77
C LEU A 853 47.98 15.01 18.15
N GLN A 854 47.52 16.25 18.33
CA GLN A 854 48.39 17.36 18.76
C GLN A 854 48.89 17.15 20.21
N LYS A 855 48.11 16.48 21.07
CA LYS A 855 48.56 16.02 22.39
C LYS A 855 49.63 14.93 22.29
N GLU A 856 49.40 13.84 21.53
CA GLU A 856 50.41 12.77 21.30
C GLU A 856 51.73 13.39 20.80
N ARG A 857 51.64 14.27 19.80
CA ARG A 857 52.78 14.98 19.22
C ARG A 857 53.59 15.73 20.29
N SER A 858 52.92 16.43 21.19
CA SER A 858 53.55 17.24 22.24
C SER A 858 54.19 16.37 23.31
N GLU A 859 53.48 15.34 23.79
CA GLU A 859 53.97 14.40 24.80
C GLU A 859 55.16 13.58 24.30
N ARG A 860 55.11 13.12 23.04
CA ARG A 860 56.15 12.30 22.42
C ARG A 860 57.44 13.08 22.15
N ILE A 861 57.33 14.36 21.77
CA ILE A 861 58.49 15.26 21.66
C ILE A 861 59.08 15.55 23.05
N LYS A 862 58.23 15.85 24.04
CA LYS A 862 58.66 16.11 25.42
C LYS A 862 59.41 14.93 26.02
N PHE A 863 58.85 13.72 25.93
CA PHE A 863 59.48 12.50 26.44
C PHE A 863 60.84 12.22 25.79
N LEU A 864 60.97 12.47 24.47
CA LEU A 864 62.26 12.33 23.78
C LEU A 864 63.29 13.32 24.34
N LEU A 865 62.94 14.60 24.47
CA LEU A 865 63.85 15.63 25.00
C LEU A 865 64.27 15.33 26.44
N GLU A 866 63.33 14.99 27.33
CA GLU A 866 63.61 14.59 28.71
C GLU A 866 64.49 13.34 28.80
N ARG A 867 64.40 12.40 27.83
CA ARG A 867 65.29 11.24 27.76
C ARG A 867 66.71 11.65 27.34
N GLN A 868 66.80 12.49 26.30
CA GLN A 868 68.07 12.96 25.75
C GLN A 868 68.84 13.82 26.76
N GLU A 869 68.15 14.69 27.49
CA GLU A 869 68.70 15.49 28.60
C GLU A 869 69.30 14.59 29.68
N ARG A 870 68.54 13.62 30.21
CA ARG A 870 69.04 12.64 31.20
C ARG A 870 70.22 11.81 30.69
N GLU A 871 70.25 11.43 29.40
CA GLU A 871 71.39 10.74 28.80
C GLU A 871 72.66 11.62 28.80
N ILE A 872 72.53 12.91 28.46
CA ILE A 872 73.64 13.88 28.47
C ILE A 872 74.12 14.15 29.91
N GLU A 873 73.21 14.43 30.85
CA GLU A 873 73.54 14.65 32.26
C GLU A 873 74.29 13.46 32.87
N THR A 874 73.81 12.24 32.58
CA THR A 874 74.44 11.00 33.06
C THR A 874 75.85 10.86 32.49
N PHE A 875 76.04 11.12 31.19
CA PHE A 875 77.34 11.06 30.53
C PHE A 875 78.33 12.12 31.05
N ASP A 876 77.85 13.34 31.29
CA ASP A 876 78.68 14.43 31.80
C ASP A 876 79.04 14.22 33.27
N MET A 877 78.12 13.72 34.12
CA MET A 877 78.44 13.29 35.48
C MET A 877 79.45 12.14 35.52
N GLU A 878 79.33 11.15 34.63
CA GLU A 878 80.31 10.05 34.53
C GLU A 878 81.69 10.58 34.14
N SER A 879 81.72 11.53 33.19
CA SER A 879 82.96 12.17 32.73
C SER A 879 83.64 13.00 33.83
N LEU A 880 82.86 13.74 34.63
CA LEU A 880 83.33 14.45 35.82
C LEU A 880 83.93 13.49 36.87
N ARG A 881 83.28 12.34 37.12
CA ARG A 881 83.81 11.31 38.04
C ARG A 881 85.13 10.70 37.58
N MET A 882 85.41 10.70 36.27
CA MET A 882 86.69 10.26 35.71
C MET A 882 87.79 11.34 35.76
N GLY A 883 87.53 12.50 36.39
CA GLY A 883 88.50 13.59 36.54
C GLY A 883 88.60 14.52 35.34
N PHE A 884 87.72 14.39 34.33
CA PHE A 884 87.64 15.35 33.24
C PHE A 884 86.78 16.55 33.66
N GLY A 885 87.31 17.77 33.52
CA GLY A 885 86.53 18.99 33.72
C GLY A 885 85.38 19.11 32.71
N ASN A 886 84.53 20.13 32.91
CA ASN A 886 83.30 20.32 32.11
C ASN A 886 83.55 20.21 30.60
N LEU A 887 82.93 19.22 29.95
CA LEU A 887 83.08 18.93 28.53
C LEU A 887 82.29 19.89 27.62
N VAL A 888 81.49 20.80 28.20
CA VAL A 888 80.67 21.79 27.47
C VAL A 888 81.50 22.99 26.95
N THR A 889 82.57 23.38 27.63
CA THR A 889 83.26 24.68 27.43
C THR A 889 84.52 24.66 26.57
N LEU A 890 84.76 23.59 25.82
CA LEU A 890 85.89 23.50 24.87
C LEU A 890 85.36 23.45 23.43
N GLU A 891 85.29 24.61 22.78
CA GLU A 891 85.23 24.66 21.32
C GLU A 891 86.52 24.10 20.71
N PHE A 892 86.39 23.49 19.53
CA PHE A 892 87.54 23.07 18.73
C PHE A 892 88.42 24.28 18.38
N PRO A 893 89.77 24.15 18.39
CA PRO A 893 90.59 24.97 17.51
C PRO A 893 90.06 24.76 16.08
N LYS A 894 89.69 25.82 15.38
CA LYS A 894 89.20 25.71 14.00
C LYS A 894 90.29 25.07 13.15
N GLU A 895 90.02 23.88 12.59
CA GLU A 895 90.84 23.35 11.52
C GLU A 895 90.55 24.18 10.26
N ASP A 896 91.54 24.97 9.83
CA ASP A 896 91.56 25.56 8.49
C ASP A 896 91.72 24.43 7.46
N TYR A 897 90.60 24.00 6.89
CA TYR A 897 90.58 23.20 5.67
C TYR A 897 89.91 23.99 4.53
N ARG A 898 90.70 24.19 3.47
CA ARG A 898 90.22 24.53 2.12
C ARG A 898 89.64 23.29 1.44
#